data_AF-A0A1G7LTZ4-F1
#
_entry.id   AF-A0A1G7LTZ4-F1
#
_cell.length_a   1.000
_cell.length_b   1.000
_cell.length_c   1.000
_cell.angle_alpha   90.00
_cell.angle_beta   90.00
_cell.angle_gamma   90.00
#
_symmetry.space_group_name_H-M   'P 1'
#
loop_
_entity.id
_entity.type
_entity.pdbx_description
1 polymer ?
#
loop_
_entity_poly.entity_id
_entity_poly.type
_entity_poly.pdbx_seq_one_letter_code
_entity_poly.pdbx_strand_id
1 'polypeptide(L)'
;MSTTIVRPKRKKSGSATDPLWFKDAVIYELHVKAFADSNNDGIGDFPGLMGKLDYLQELGVTCIWLLPFFPSPQRDDGYDISDYLSVNPAYGTVNDFQSFLAAAHARGMQVMIELVINHTSDQHPWFQAARNAPAGSPERNMYVWSDSDKLYDGVRIIFTDTEKSNWTWDAVAGQYYWHRFFSHQPDLNFDNPVVRETVADIMRYWLDMGVDGLRLDAIPYLIERDGTSCENVPETHLVIKELRAVMESEYENRMILAEANMWPEDVRPYFGDGDECHMAFHFPLMPRIYMALRQEDRLPITEIMARTPDIPSNCQWGIFLRNHDELTLEMVSDDERDYMYLAYSADPRMRINVGIRRRLAPLLDNNRRRIELLNSLLLSFPGTPILYYGDEIGMGDNIYLGDRNGVRTPMQWNSDRNAGFSRAVPAKLYSPVIMDPIWGYEAINVEAQESDTSSLLHWTRNMIALRKLFQVFGRGTQEFLRPENRKVLAYLREYESERVVCVANLSRFAQPVTLDLSRFKGMVPVEMLGYVSFPKITDEPYPVTLGPYAFLWLELQPAPQDESETPSTLDAQTAELVLPAGNLQSATTGAGAELLQETFLPKFLLTQRWFGAKSRTIKAVHIVGSVPLQRFDAAILILGIDYMEGNSDTYTLPVAYLSGERVDSLRAESPQSIIASAQMGIAANGALVDGLFIEEVRQELLRIIGTEQTLVTDGQGILTGKRSSAFASLRGPDENIPSRRTSAEQSNSSLLYGAAFILKLFRRLQPGENPDAEIGRFLTETAHFQHIAPFAGELLYTPEDGETTTLGLLQGLVANEGDGWEWTLSQIRQSSNGSSYTDAIRLLGQRTGEMHGALATPTDNPAFAVETTNAAALDRDAARLESQITIAIDAFKTSFAKLSDALLPAVATLISRRDDMLALAESLRHIPPAEAGIRTRIHGDYHLGQVLRTKDDFVLLDFEGEPARSLEERRMKQSPLRDVAGMLRSFSYAAAAGFGTPPSAQRDEWEHAAAGAFLEGYRQGTGSLPHPSTEVEAILLRAYLLEKALYEIIYEVNNRPDWIAIPLAGILGLLDMTGGRA
;
A
#
# COMPACT_ATOMS: atom_id res chain seq x y z
N MET A 1 -25.68 38.13 38.41
CA MET A 1 -26.25 37.28 37.36
C MET A 1 -25.16 36.28 36.99
N SER A 2 -25.28 35.03 37.47
CA SER A 2 -24.30 33.97 37.24
C SER A 2 -24.50 33.43 35.83
N THR A 3 -23.50 33.62 34.97
CA THR A 3 -23.35 32.94 33.69
C THR A 3 -23.00 31.48 33.95
N THR A 4 -23.97 30.59 33.78
CA THR A 4 -23.76 29.14 33.81
C THR A 4 -22.91 28.77 32.59
N ILE A 5 -21.65 28.41 32.83
CA ILE A 5 -20.76 27.80 31.84
C ILE A 5 -21.33 26.41 31.52
N VAL A 6 -22.05 26.27 30.41
CA VAL A 6 -22.45 24.97 29.88
C VAL A 6 -21.19 24.33 29.27
N ARG A 7 -20.61 23.35 29.96
CA ARG A 7 -19.58 22.49 29.36
C ARG A 7 -20.25 21.67 28.25
N PRO A 8 -19.71 21.61 27.02
CA PRO A 8 -20.28 20.77 25.97
C PRO A 8 -20.29 19.30 26.40
N LYS A 9 -21.39 18.58 26.16
CA LYS A 9 -21.44 17.12 26.32
C LYS A 9 -20.38 16.51 25.40
N ARG A 10 -19.51 15.65 25.93
CA ARG A 10 -18.52 14.91 25.14
C ARG A 10 -19.28 13.88 24.29
N LYS A 11 -19.15 13.95 22.96
CA LYS A 11 -19.77 12.98 22.04
C LYS A 11 -19.17 11.59 22.26
N LYS A 12 -19.94 10.54 21.98
CA LYS A 12 -19.47 9.16 21.99
C LYS A 12 -18.75 8.88 20.67
N SER A 13 -17.49 8.49 20.76
CA SER A 13 -16.66 8.20 19.58
C SER A 13 -17.08 6.90 18.90
N GLY A 14 -16.97 6.87 17.58
CA GLY A 14 -17.24 5.68 16.78
C GLY A 14 -16.09 4.69 16.68
N SER A 15 -16.31 3.54 16.04
CA SER A 15 -15.25 2.55 15.80
C SER A 15 -14.25 3.01 14.74
N ALA A 16 -14.71 3.78 13.75
CA ALA A 16 -13.89 4.42 12.74
C ALA A 16 -13.34 5.76 13.24
N THR A 17 -12.12 6.10 12.85
CA THR A 17 -11.46 7.38 13.18
C THR A 17 -11.76 8.48 12.17
N ASP A 18 -11.94 8.15 10.89
CA ASP A 18 -12.34 9.07 9.83
C ASP A 18 -13.87 9.30 9.86
N PRO A 19 -14.37 10.55 9.96
CA PRO A 19 -15.80 10.85 9.84
C PRO A 19 -16.41 10.49 8.48
N LEU A 20 -15.59 10.35 7.43
CA LEU A 20 -16.01 10.00 6.07
C LEU A 20 -15.66 8.56 5.68
N TRP A 21 -15.41 7.68 6.65
CA TRP A 21 -15.02 6.28 6.43
C TRP A 21 -15.92 5.54 5.42
N PHE A 22 -17.21 5.87 5.42
CA PHE A 22 -18.21 5.25 4.55
C PHE A 22 -17.98 5.54 3.05
N LYS A 23 -17.18 6.56 2.69
CA LYS A 23 -16.82 6.85 1.29
C LYS A 23 -15.85 5.85 0.68
N ASP A 24 -14.99 5.27 1.51
CA ASP A 24 -13.98 4.29 1.07
C ASP A 24 -14.41 2.84 1.35
N ALA A 25 -15.52 2.67 2.07
CA ALA A 25 -16.00 1.37 2.49
C ALA A 25 -16.33 0.43 1.31
N VAL A 26 -16.33 -0.86 1.62
CA VAL A 26 -16.96 -1.92 0.81
C VAL A 26 -17.98 -2.58 1.71
N ILE A 27 -19.26 -2.35 1.41
CA ILE A 27 -20.37 -2.82 2.23
C ILE A 27 -20.79 -4.20 1.75
N TYR A 28 -21.08 -5.10 2.68
CA TYR A 28 -21.58 -6.44 2.39
C TYR A 28 -22.93 -6.65 3.07
N GLU A 29 -23.98 -6.77 2.26
CA GLU A 29 -25.37 -6.98 2.67
C GLU A 29 -25.62 -8.47 2.94
N LEU A 30 -26.03 -8.81 4.16
CA LEU A 30 -26.37 -10.18 4.54
C LEU A 30 -27.53 -10.26 5.52
N HIS A 31 -28.19 -11.42 5.53
CA HIS A 31 -29.16 -11.77 6.56
C HIS A 31 -28.53 -12.78 7.54
N VAL A 32 -28.62 -12.51 8.85
CA VAL A 32 -28.11 -13.41 9.90
C VAL A 32 -28.63 -14.85 9.71
N LYS A 33 -29.95 -15.02 9.52
CA LYS A 33 -30.60 -16.31 9.30
C LYS A 33 -30.08 -17.11 8.12
N ALA A 34 -29.48 -16.46 7.12
CA ALA A 34 -29.07 -17.08 5.86
C ALA A 34 -27.57 -17.39 5.79
N PHE A 35 -26.77 -16.85 6.72
CA PHE A 35 -25.32 -16.85 6.56
C PHE A 35 -24.64 -18.09 7.14
N ALA A 36 -24.83 -18.41 8.43
CA ALA A 36 -24.30 -19.62 9.04
C ALA A 36 -25.07 -19.99 10.33
N ASP A 37 -25.40 -21.28 10.48
CA ASP A 37 -26.07 -21.85 11.65
C ASP A 37 -25.04 -22.55 12.54
N SER A 38 -24.87 -22.05 13.78
CA SER A 38 -23.90 -22.61 14.73
C SER A 38 -24.50 -23.68 15.64
N ASN A 39 -25.81 -23.64 15.87
CA ASN A 39 -26.49 -24.47 16.86
C ASN A 39 -27.19 -25.71 16.24
N ASN A 40 -27.25 -25.78 14.91
CA ASN A 40 -27.83 -26.83 14.07
C ASN A 40 -29.37 -26.97 14.18
N ASP A 41 -30.08 -25.88 14.43
CA ASP A 41 -31.55 -25.84 14.41
C ASP A 41 -32.13 -25.63 12.99
N GLY A 42 -31.31 -25.22 12.03
CA GLY A 42 -31.66 -24.96 10.64
C GLY A 42 -31.77 -23.48 10.27
N ILE A 43 -31.45 -22.56 11.20
CA ILE A 43 -31.53 -21.11 11.05
C ILE A 43 -30.17 -20.50 11.40
N GLY A 44 -29.70 -19.54 10.60
CA GLY A 44 -28.45 -18.84 10.89
C GLY A 44 -28.56 -17.92 12.11
N ASP A 45 -27.46 -17.79 12.84
CA ASP A 45 -27.42 -17.08 14.12
C ASP A 45 -26.16 -16.21 14.28
N PHE A 46 -26.16 -15.28 15.25
CA PHE A 46 -25.04 -14.38 15.48
C PHE A 46 -23.72 -15.10 15.80
N PRO A 47 -23.68 -16.17 16.63
CA PRO A 47 -22.46 -16.94 16.82
C PRO A 47 -21.94 -17.58 15.51
N GLY A 48 -22.83 -18.06 14.65
CA GLY A 48 -22.50 -18.59 13.33
C GLY A 48 -21.91 -17.52 12.41
N LEU A 49 -22.56 -16.36 12.32
CA LEU A 49 -22.05 -15.20 11.57
C LEU A 49 -20.69 -14.73 12.11
N MET A 50 -20.53 -14.64 13.43
CA MET A 50 -19.26 -14.30 14.07
C MET A 50 -18.14 -15.28 13.68
N GLY A 51 -18.45 -16.57 13.56
CA GLY A 51 -17.53 -17.61 13.09
C GLY A 51 -17.14 -17.48 11.60
N LYS A 52 -17.75 -16.57 10.85
CA LYS A 52 -17.47 -16.31 9.43
C LYS A 52 -16.89 -14.92 9.16
N LEU A 53 -16.52 -14.17 10.20
CA LEU A 53 -15.90 -12.85 10.05
C LEU A 53 -14.54 -12.90 9.33
N ASP A 54 -13.78 -13.98 9.49
CA ASP A 54 -12.48 -14.12 8.81
C ASP A 54 -12.66 -14.19 7.29
N TYR A 55 -13.69 -14.91 6.81
CA TYR A 55 -14.05 -14.93 5.39
C TYR A 55 -14.38 -13.54 4.84
N LEU A 56 -15.19 -12.75 5.58
CA LEU A 56 -15.56 -11.39 5.16
C LEU A 56 -14.34 -10.46 5.15
N GLN A 57 -13.47 -10.58 6.15
CA GLN A 57 -12.22 -9.82 6.23
C GLN A 57 -11.29 -10.16 5.05
N GLU A 58 -11.10 -11.44 4.75
CA GLU A 58 -10.30 -11.90 3.62
C GLU A 58 -10.89 -11.47 2.26
N LEU A 59 -12.22 -11.43 2.13
CA LEU A 59 -12.89 -10.88 0.94
C LEU A 59 -12.59 -9.38 0.75
N GLY A 60 -12.21 -8.68 1.81
CA GLY A 60 -11.85 -7.27 1.80
C GLY A 60 -12.98 -6.32 2.21
N VAL A 61 -14.09 -6.88 2.73
CA VAL A 61 -15.22 -6.13 3.28
C VAL A 61 -14.76 -5.24 4.43
N THR A 62 -15.30 -4.02 4.50
CA THR A 62 -15.01 -3.08 5.60
C THR A 62 -16.25 -2.67 6.37
N CYS A 63 -17.44 -2.96 5.85
CA CYS A 63 -18.69 -2.70 6.55
C CYS A 63 -19.70 -3.83 6.30
N ILE A 64 -20.30 -4.35 7.36
CA ILE A 64 -21.34 -5.38 7.28
C ILE A 64 -22.69 -4.70 7.46
N TRP A 65 -23.57 -4.86 6.47
CA TRP A 65 -24.96 -4.45 6.58
C TRP A 65 -25.84 -5.66 6.93
N LEU A 66 -26.45 -5.60 8.10
CA LEU A 66 -27.38 -6.63 8.59
C LEU A 66 -28.82 -6.27 8.22
N LEU A 67 -29.49 -7.19 7.52
CA LEU A 67 -30.95 -7.19 7.37
C LEU A 67 -31.66 -7.33 8.74
N PRO A 68 -32.98 -7.09 8.85
CA PRO A 68 -33.65 -6.99 10.14
C PRO A 68 -33.49 -8.27 10.97
N PHE A 69 -32.92 -8.14 12.16
CA PHE A 69 -32.70 -9.24 13.11
C PHE A 69 -33.56 -9.13 14.36
N PHE A 70 -34.52 -8.21 14.38
CA PHE A 70 -35.42 -7.96 15.51
C PHE A 70 -36.48 -9.07 15.66
N PRO A 71 -37.08 -9.23 16.85
CA PRO A 71 -38.29 -10.02 17.02
C PRO A 71 -39.37 -9.57 16.03
N SER A 72 -39.87 -10.52 15.25
CA SER A 72 -40.87 -10.30 14.20
C SER A 72 -41.64 -11.61 13.98
N PRO A 73 -42.93 -11.56 13.60
CA PRO A 73 -43.67 -12.74 13.18
C PRO A 73 -43.27 -13.25 11.78
N GLN A 74 -42.29 -12.62 11.12
CA GLN A 74 -41.68 -13.00 9.85
C GLN A 74 -42.68 -13.01 8.68
N ARG A 75 -43.69 -12.12 8.71
CA ARG A 75 -44.69 -12.03 7.62
C ARG A 75 -44.20 -11.16 6.47
N ASP A 76 -43.22 -10.30 6.74
CA ASP A 76 -42.39 -9.63 5.73
C ASP A 76 -40.90 -9.82 6.07
N ASP A 77 -40.55 -11.06 6.42
CA ASP A 77 -39.17 -11.51 6.55
C ASP A 77 -38.29 -10.75 7.57
N GLY A 78 -38.92 -10.09 8.55
CA GLY A 78 -38.25 -9.31 9.59
C GLY A 78 -38.53 -7.81 9.53
N TYR A 79 -39.03 -7.29 8.41
CA TYR A 79 -39.38 -5.86 8.25
C TYR A 79 -40.63 -5.47 9.07
N ASP A 80 -41.47 -6.44 9.41
CA ASP A 80 -42.57 -6.31 10.37
C ASP A 80 -42.06 -6.46 11.82
N ILE A 81 -41.40 -5.43 12.35
CA ILE A 81 -40.77 -5.45 13.68
C ILE A 81 -41.82 -5.44 14.81
N SER A 82 -41.68 -6.35 15.78
CA SER A 82 -42.53 -6.44 16.98
C SER A 82 -41.84 -5.99 18.28
N ASP A 83 -40.51 -5.83 18.27
CA ASP A 83 -39.71 -5.24 19.35
C ASP A 83 -38.39 -4.69 18.79
N TYR A 84 -38.16 -3.39 18.88
CA TYR A 84 -36.96 -2.71 18.35
C TYR A 84 -35.71 -2.86 19.22
N LEU A 85 -35.85 -3.27 20.48
CA LEU A 85 -34.78 -3.21 21.48
C LEU A 85 -34.22 -4.58 21.84
N SER A 86 -34.59 -5.61 21.07
CA SER A 86 -34.15 -6.99 21.28
C SER A 86 -33.72 -7.63 19.96
N VAL A 87 -33.09 -8.80 20.08
CA VAL A 87 -32.75 -9.70 18.97
C VAL A 87 -33.81 -10.79 18.87
N ASN A 88 -34.15 -11.21 17.64
CA ASN A 88 -35.04 -12.34 17.41
C ASN A 88 -34.45 -13.59 18.08
N PRO A 89 -35.20 -14.32 18.92
CA PRO A 89 -34.67 -15.49 19.62
C PRO A 89 -34.09 -16.58 18.71
N ALA A 90 -34.54 -16.64 17.44
CA ALA A 90 -33.98 -17.57 16.45
C ALA A 90 -32.54 -17.22 16.02
N TYR A 91 -32.09 -15.98 16.22
CA TYR A 91 -30.76 -15.50 15.81
C TYR A 91 -29.79 -15.37 16.98
N GLY A 92 -30.26 -15.58 18.22
CA GLY A 92 -29.49 -15.46 19.46
C GLY A 92 -30.04 -14.35 20.37
N THR A 93 -29.14 -13.70 21.10
CA THR A 93 -29.44 -12.69 22.11
C THR A 93 -28.75 -11.36 21.82
N VAL A 94 -29.13 -10.30 22.54
CA VAL A 94 -28.42 -9.01 22.48
C VAL A 94 -26.94 -9.15 22.83
N ASN A 95 -26.57 -10.06 23.74
CA ASN A 95 -25.17 -10.32 24.08
C ASN A 95 -24.40 -10.99 22.94
N ASP A 96 -25.06 -11.85 22.16
CA ASP A 96 -24.44 -12.47 20.98
C ASP A 96 -24.19 -11.41 19.89
N PHE A 97 -25.14 -10.49 19.70
CA PHE A 97 -24.94 -9.33 18.83
C PHE A 97 -23.77 -8.44 19.30
N GLN A 98 -23.68 -8.12 20.60
CA GLN A 98 -22.55 -7.35 21.15
C GLN A 98 -21.21 -8.05 20.92
N SER A 99 -21.18 -9.37 21.08
CA SER A 99 -19.97 -10.18 20.85
C SER A 99 -19.57 -10.15 19.37
N PHE A 100 -20.54 -10.29 18.46
CA PHE A 100 -20.34 -10.13 17.02
C PHE A 100 -19.82 -8.73 16.68
N LEU A 101 -20.44 -7.68 17.21
CA LEU A 101 -20.08 -6.28 16.96
C LEU A 101 -18.64 -6.00 17.39
N ALA A 102 -18.25 -6.41 18.60
CA ALA A 102 -16.89 -6.29 19.09
C ALA A 102 -15.88 -7.07 18.22
N ALA A 103 -16.23 -8.27 17.78
CA ALA A 103 -15.38 -9.10 16.92
C ALA A 103 -15.21 -8.52 15.51
N ALA A 104 -16.23 -7.85 14.97
CA ALA A 104 -16.16 -7.11 13.70
C ALA A 104 -15.26 -5.87 13.84
N HIS A 105 -15.46 -5.07 14.89
CA HIS A 105 -14.61 -3.89 15.17
C HIS A 105 -13.14 -4.26 15.40
N ALA A 106 -12.86 -5.37 16.09
CA ALA A 106 -11.50 -5.87 16.28
C ALA A 106 -10.79 -6.23 14.95
N ARG A 107 -11.56 -6.45 13.87
CA ARG A 107 -11.06 -6.70 12.51
C ARG A 107 -11.09 -5.46 11.61
N GLY A 108 -11.40 -4.29 12.17
CA GLY A 108 -11.55 -3.04 11.44
C GLY A 108 -12.79 -2.96 10.55
N MET A 109 -13.79 -3.81 10.79
CA MET A 109 -15.07 -3.79 10.06
C MET A 109 -16.14 -3.05 10.84
N GLN A 110 -16.75 -2.03 10.22
CA GLN A 110 -17.93 -1.35 10.75
C GLN A 110 -19.19 -2.23 10.61
N VAL A 111 -20.21 -1.97 11.43
CA VAL A 111 -21.50 -2.65 11.36
C VAL A 111 -22.62 -1.63 11.18
N MET A 112 -23.40 -1.84 10.12
CA MET A 112 -24.63 -1.12 9.82
C MET A 112 -25.83 -2.05 10.03
N ILE A 113 -26.89 -1.55 10.65
CA ILE A 113 -28.13 -2.30 10.84
C ILE A 113 -29.27 -1.66 10.07
N GLU A 114 -30.25 -2.49 9.72
CA GLU A 114 -31.58 -2.03 9.33
C GLU A 114 -32.31 -1.36 10.48
N LEU A 115 -32.99 -0.26 10.17
CA LEU A 115 -33.93 0.36 11.09
C LEU A 115 -35.20 0.76 10.35
N VAL A 116 -36.25 -0.05 10.51
CA VAL A 116 -37.57 0.18 9.91
C VAL A 116 -38.33 1.19 10.74
N ILE A 117 -38.31 2.45 10.31
CA ILE A 117 -38.90 3.55 11.08
C ILE A 117 -40.31 3.93 10.61
N ASN A 118 -40.71 3.56 9.39
CA ASN A 118 -42.03 3.93 8.84
C ASN A 118 -43.19 3.22 9.55
N HIS A 119 -43.04 1.94 9.84
CA HIS A 119 -44.12 1.08 10.31
C HIS A 119 -43.62 0.04 11.31
N THR A 120 -44.55 -0.60 12.02
CA THR A 120 -44.27 -1.73 12.93
C THR A 120 -45.12 -2.93 12.53
N SER A 121 -44.87 -4.12 13.10
CA SER A 121 -45.83 -5.23 13.04
C SER A 121 -47.17 -4.88 13.72
N ASP A 122 -48.28 -5.42 13.20
CA ASP A 122 -49.57 -5.44 13.89
C ASP A 122 -49.51 -6.17 15.25
N GLN A 123 -48.49 -6.98 15.51
CA GLN A 123 -48.24 -7.63 16.79
C GLN A 123 -47.41 -6.79 17.76
N HIS A 124 -46.88 -5.64 17.32
CA HIS A 124 -46.11 -4.75 18.17
C HIS A 124 -46.95 -4.30 19.38
N PRO A 125 -46.40 -4.29 20.62
CA PRO A 125 -47.13 -3.86 21.80
C PRO A 125 -47.80 -2.49 21.67
N TRP A 126 -47.18 -1.58 20.92
CA TRP A 126 -47.75 -0.27 20.60
C TRP A 126 -49.05 -0.38 19.79
N PHE A 127 -49.10 -1.19 18.72
CA PHE A 127 -50.33 -1.34 17.92
C PHE A 127 -51.42 -2.04 18.73
N GLN A 128 -51.04 -3.07 19.50
CA GLN A 128 -51.96 -3.76 20.40
C GLN A 128 -52.53 -2.81 21.45
N ALA A 129 -51.74 -1.88 22.00
CA ALA A 129 -52.25 -0.83 22.87
C ALA A 129 -53.15 0.15 22.11
N ALA A 130 -52.72 0.64 20.95
CA ALA A 130 -53.44 1.62 20.14
C ALA A 130 -54.84 1.15 19.72
N ARG A 131 -54.96 -0.10 19.24
CA ARG A 131 -56.25 -0.66 18.78
C ARG A 131 -57.25 -0.86 19.93
N ASN A 132 -56.76 -1.10 21.15
CA ASN A 132 -57.59 -1.28 22.35
C ASN A 132 -57.86 0.04 23.10
N ALA A 133 -57.10 1.11 22.79
CA ALA A 133 -57.24 2.39 23.45
C ALA A 133 -58.40 3.23 22.88
N PRO A 134 -59.02 4.11 23.69
CA PRO A 134 -60.04 5.04 23.20
C PRO A 134 -59.52 5.97 22.09
N ALA A 135 -60.39 6.35 21.15
CA ALA A 135 -60.05 7.30 20.09
C ALA A 135 -59.49 8.62 20.67
N GLY A 136 -58.39 9.11 20.09
CA GLY A 136 -57.70 10.34 20.50
C GLY A 136 -56.76 10.22 21.71
N SER A 137 -56.62 9.05 22.33
CA SER A 137 -55.64 8.82 23.41
C SER A 137 -54.18 8.84 22.91
N PRO A 138 -53.19 9.11 23.78
CA PRO A 138 -51.77 9.06 23.40
C PRO A 138 -51.37 7.72 22.78
N GLU A 139 -51.86 6.60 23.33
CA GLU A 139 -51.61 5.25 22.83
C GLU A 139 -52.21 5.05 21.44
N ARG A 140 -53.43 5.57 21.20
CA ARG A 140 -54.09 5.52 19.89
C ARG A 140 -53.29 6.27 18.82
N ASN A 141 -52.77 7.45 19.18
CA ASN A 141 -52.11 8.38 18.26
C ASN A 141 -50.69 7.96 17.87
N MET A 142 -50.22 6.78 18.29
CA MET A 142 -48.98 6.19 17.78
C MET A 142 -49.09 5.77 16.30
N TYR A 143 -50.30 5.52 15.81
CA TYR A 143 -50.60 5.11 14.44
C TYR A 143 -51.60 6.05 13.78
N VAL A 144 -51.73 5.95 12.46
CA VAL A 144 -52.63 6.78 11.65
C VAL A 144 -54.00 6.10 11.52
N TRP A 145 -55.06 6.77 12.00
CA TRP A 145 -56.43 6.23 12.04
C TRP A 145 -57.42 7.12 11.28
N SER A 146 -58.46 6.52 10.72
CA SER A 146 -59.55 7.22 10.04
C SER A 146 -60.89 6.51 10.18
N ASP A 147 -61.98 7.27 10.22
CA ASP A 147 -63.36 6.74 10.18
C ASP A 147 -63.76 6.21 8.78
N SER A 148 -62.99 6.57 7.75
CA SER A 148 -63.23 6.14 6.37
C SER A 148 -61.93 5.88 5.60
N ASP A 149 -62.02 5.09 4.54
CA ASP A 149 -60.91 4.80 3.61
C ASP A 149 -60.69 5.91 2.55
N LYS A 150 -61.18 7.13 2.79
CA LYS A 150 -61.23 8.21 1.79
C LYS A 150 -60.15 9.28 1.94
N LEU A 151 -59.39 9.27 3.03
CA LEU A 151 -58.23 10.15 3.19
C LEU A 151 -57.08 9.63 2.33
N TYR A 152 -56.24 10.57 1.86
CA TYR A 152 -55.11 10.28 0.97
C TYR A 152 -55.52 9.60 -0.34
N ASP A 153 -56.67 9.99 -0.90
CA ASP A 153 -57.17 9.47 -2.17
C ASP A 153 -56.18 9.75 -3.31
N GLY A 154 -55.95 8.74 -4.16
CA GLY A 154 -55.00 8.81 -5.28
C GLY A 154 -53.55 8.44 -4.94
N VAL A 155 -53.21 8.15 -3.67
CA VAL A 155 -51.91 7.56 -3.31
C VAL A 155 -51.81 6.12 -3.84
N ARG A 156 -50.67 5.78 -4.44
CA ARG A 156 -50.45 4.44 -5.02
C ARG A 156 -50.35 3.35 -3.94
N ILE A 157 -50.68 2.12 -4.32
CA ILE A 157 -50.43 0.91 -3.52
C ILE A 157 -49.09 0.33 -3.99
N ILE A 158 -48.18 0.02 -3.06
CA ILE A 158 -46.85 -0.52 -3.38
C ILE A 158 -46.96 -2.02 -3.72
N PHE A 159 -47.50 -2.83 -2.80
CA PHE A 159 -47.69 -4.28 -2.99
C PHE A 159 -49.01 -4.61 -3.67
N THR A 160 -49.11 -4.22 -4.95
CA THR A 160 -50.32 -4.34 -5.79
C THR A 160 -50.83 -5.77 -5.98
N ASP A 161 -49.96 -6.77 -5.88
CA ASP A 161 -50.33 -8.18 -6.00
C ASP A 161 -51.11 -8.72 -4.77
N THR A 162 -51.01 -8.03 -3.62
CA THR A 162 -51.56 -8.50 -2.34
C THR A 162 -52.58 -7.53 -1.74
N GLU A 163 -52.24 -6.25 -1.66
CA GLU A 163 -53.06 -5.24 -0.99
C GLU A 163 -54.02 -4.55 -1.96
N LYS A 164 -55.25 -4.31 -1.51
CA LYS A 164 -56.31 -3.66 -2.32
C LYS A 164 -56.51 -2.18 -1.99
N SER A 165 -55.94 -1.75 -0.87
CA SER A 165 -56.07 -0.42 -0.29
C SER A 165 -54.91 -0.21 0.66
N ASN A 166 -54.51 1.05 0.89
CA ASN A 166 -53.59 1.44 1.95
C ASN A 166 -54.32 1.65 3.30
N TRP A 167 -55.63 1.42 3.34
CA TRP A 167 -56.46 1.45 4.55
C TRP A 167 -57.06 0.07 4.83
N THR A 168 -56.86 -0.43 6.05
CA THR A 168 -57.48 -1.68 6.53
C THR A 168 -58.36 -1.42 7.74
N TRP A 169 -59.56 -2.03 7.76
CA TRP A 169 -60.49 -1.93 8.87
C TRP A 169 -60.06 -2.78 10.06
N ASP A 170 -59.87 -2.18 11.22
CA ASP A 170 -59.64 -2.91 12.47
C ASP A 170 -60.94 -3.05 13.27
N ALA A 171 -61.40 -4.30 13.43
CA ALA A 171 -62.67 -4.61 14.09
C ALA A 171 -62.70 -4.31 15.60
N VAL A 172 -61.54 -4.24 16.26
CA VAL A 172 -61.44 -3.91 17.70
C VAL A 172 -61.49 -2.40 17.88
N ALA A 173 -60.74 -1.71 17.04
CA ALA A 173 -60.61 -0.26 17.04
C ALA A 173 -61.85 0.46 16.50
N GLY A 174 -62.64 -0.21 15.65
CA GLY A 174 -63.81 0.36 14.99
C GLY A 174 -63.47 1.48 14.00
N GLN A 175 -62.26 1.47 13.44
CA GLN A 175 -61.73 2.47 12.50
C GLN A 175 -60.78 1.81 11.51
N TYR A 176 -60.49 2.49 10.40
CA TYR A 176 -59.41 2.13 9.49
C TYR A 176 -58.07 2.60 10.04
N TYR A 177 -57.00 1.84 9.80
CA TYR A 177 -55.63 2.28 9.99
C TYR A 177 -54.87 2.27 8.67
N TRP A 178 -53.88 3.15 8.56
CA TRP A 178 -53.04 3.30 7.37
C TRP A 178 -51.89 2.30 7.36
N HIS A 179 -51.55 1.81 6.18
CA HIS A 179 -50.36 1.02 5.91
C HIS A 179 -49.90 1.23 4.46
N ARG A 180 -48.60 1.50 4.26
CA ARG A 180 -48.02 1.63 2.90
C ARG A 180 -47.62 0.29 2.29
N PHE A 181 -47.32 -0.66 3.16
CA PHE A 181 -46.91 -2.03 2.84
C PHE A 181 -48.07 -2.99 3.12
N PHE A 182 -47.81 -4.16 3.71
CA PHE A 182 -48.89 -5.08 4.04
C PHE A 182 -49.79 -4.54 5.15
N SER A 183 -51.03 -5.00 5.18
CA SER A 183 -52.01 -4.69 6.23
C SER A 183 -51.51 -5.02 7.63
N HIS A 184 -50.56 -5.96 7.79
CA HIS A 184 -49.95 -6.26 9.08
C HIS A 184 -48.72 -5.42 9.43
N GLN A 185 -48.47 -4.35 8.66
CA GLN A 185 -47.43 -3.35 8.87
C GLN A 185 -48.08 -1.97 9.05
N PRO A 186 -48.83 -1.72 10.15
CA PRO A 186 -49.43 -0.42 10.40
C PRO A 186 -48.36 0.69 10.52
N ASP A 187 -48.60 1.79 9.81
CA ASP A 187 -47.69 2.94 9.73
C ASP A 187 -47.72 3.78 11.01
N LEU A 188 -46.53 4.19 11.47
CA LEU A 188 -46.33 5.07 12.61
C LEU A 188 -46.71 6.50 12.26
N ASN A 189 -47.35 7.20 13.20
CA ASN A 189 -47.79 8.57 12.98
C ASN A 189 -46.69 9.58 13.31
N PHE A 190 -45.89 10.01 12.33
CA PHE A 190 -44.79 10.95 12.56
C PHE A 190 -45.22 12.41 12.83
N ASP A 191 -46.50 12.76 12.61
CA ASP A 191 -47.04 14.05 13.10
C ASP A 191 -47.03 14.10 14.64
N ASN A 192 -47.04 12.93 15.30
CA ASN A 192 -46.95 12.83 16.74
C ASN A 192 -45.48 12.98 17.21
N PRO A 193 -45.13 14.04 17.98
CA PRO A 193 -43.76 14.22 18.48
C PRO A 193 -43.27 13.08 19.39
N VAL A 194 -44.18 12.34 20.03
CA VAL A 194 -43.83 11.17 20.84
C VAL A 194 -43.26 10.05 19.96
N VAL A 195 -43.79 9.85 18.75
CA VAL A 195 -43.26 8.87 17.80
C VAL A 195 -41.85 9.24 17.38
N ARG A 196 -41.61 10.52 17.04
CA ARG A 196 -40.27 11.02 16.67
C ARG A 196 -39.23 10.82 17.77
N GLU A 197 -39.56 11.16 19.02
CA GLU A 197 -38.65 10.93 20.15
C GLU A 197 -38.44 9.43 20.39
N THR A 198 -39.48 8.61 20.26
CA THR A 198 -39.37 7.15 20.42
C THR A 198 -38.43 6.53 19.38
N VAL A 199 -38.51 6.97 18.13
CA VAL A 199 -37.58 6.55 17.07
C VAL A 199 -36.15 7.01 17.39
N ALA A 200 -35.97 8.25 17.84
CA ALA A 200 -34.66 8.73 18.28
C ALA A 200 -34.09 7.91 19.44
N ASP A 201 -34.91 7.49 20.41
CA ASP A 201 -34.50 6.62 21.51
C ASP A 201 -34.08 5.22 21.05
N ILE A 202 -34.77 4.66 20.04
CA ILE A 202 -34.34 3.39 19.41
C ILE A 202 -32.97 3.57 18.74
N MET A 203 -32.76 4.67 18.00
CA MET A 203 -31.47 4.96 17.39
C MET A 203 -30.37 5.05 18.47
N ARG A 204 -30.62 5.78 19.56
CA ARG A 204 -29.68 5.90 20.68
C ARG A 204 -29.32 4.54 21.28
N TYR A 205 -30.29 3.65 21.46
CA TYR A 205 -30.04 2.32 22.02
C TYR A 205 -28.97 1.53 21.24
N TRP A 206 -29.08 1.49 19.91
CA TRP A 206 -28.14 0.75 19.06
C TRP A 206 -26.82 1.49 18.86
N LEU A 207 -26.84 2.82 18.72
CA LEU A 207 -25.64 3.64 18.61
C LEU A 207 -24.81 3.63 19.90
N ASP A 208 -25.46 3.61 21.06
CA ASP A 208 -24.83 3.44 22.38
C ASP A 208 -24.12 2.10 22.54
N MET A 209 -24.66 1.07 21.89
CA MET A 209 -24.06 -0.27 21.86
C MET A 209 -22.81 -0.33 20.97
N GLY A 210 -22.66 0.62 20.04
CA GLY A 210 -21.50 0.74 19.16
C GLY A 210 -21.79 0.57 17.67
N VAL A 211 -23.06 0.43 17.26
CA VAL A 211 -23.44 0.39 15.83
C VAL A 211 -22.91 1.63 15.11
N ASP A 212 -22.34 1.44 13.92
CA ASP A 212 -21.65 2.49 13.18
C ASP A 212 -22.56 3.18 12.15
N GLY A 213 -23.60 2.49 11.72
CA GLY A 213 -24.50 2.97 10.68
C GLY A 213 -25.93 2.48 10.84
N LEU A 214 -26.88 3.31 10.42
CA LEU A 214 -28.30 2.97 10.33
C LEU A 214 -28.77 3.10 8.88
N ARG A 215 -29.25 2.00 8.29
CA ARG A 215 -30.00 2.06 7.04
C ARG A 215 -31.47 2.26 7.39
N LEU A 216 -31.99 3.44 7.07
CA LEU A 216 -33.37 3.80 7.33
C LEU A 216 -34.21 3.29 6.15
N ASP A 217 -35.09 2.34 6.45
CA ASP A 217 -36.02 1.72 5.50
C ASP A 217 -37.24 2.61 5.27
N ALA A 218 -37.79 2.59 4.05
CA ALA A 218 -39.07 3.20 3.73
C ALA A 218 -39.20 4.70 4.05
N ILE A 219 -38.07 5.42 4.08
CA ILE A 219 -38.04 6.83 4.50
C ILE A 219 -38.88 7.81 3.68
N PRO A 220 -39.24 7.55 2.40
CA PRO A 220 -40.06 8.51 1.68
C PRO A 220 -41.50 8.60 2.16
N TYR A 221 -41.92 7.67 3.02
CA TYR A 221 -43.32 7.45 3.33
C TYR A 221 -43.73 7.90 4.74
N LEU A 222 -42.81 8.52 5.51
CA LEU A 222 -43.03 8.81 6.94
C LEU A 222 -44.21 9.74 7.25
N ILE A 223 -44.57 10.64 6.34
CA ILE A 223 -45.62 11.64 6.54
C ILE A 223 -46.61 11.62 5.38
N GLU A 224 -47.90 11.62 5.71
CA GLU A 224 -49.01 11.67 4.77
C GLU A 224 -49.71 13.04 4.76
N ARG A 225 -50.09 13.52 3.57
CA ARG A 225 -50.82 14.77 3.37
C ARG A 225 -51.87 14.62 2.27
N ASP A 226 -53.10 15.03 2.57
CA ASP A 226 -54.18 15.06 1.59
C ASP A 226 -53.81 15.91 0.36
N GLY A 227 -54.16 15.41 -0.82
CA GLY A 227 -53.86 16.08 -2.10
C GLY A 227 -52.41 15.98 -2.56
N THR A 228 -51.59 15.14 -1.92
CA THR A 228 -50.21 14.83 -2.32
C THR A 228 -50.06 13.33 -2.63
N SER A 229 -48.90 12.93 -3.14
CA SER A 229 -48.55 11.50 -3.28
C SER A 229 -48.29 10.80 -1.94
N CYS A 230 -48.18 11.54 -0.83
CA CYS A 230 -47.66 11.03 0.46
C CYS A 230 -46.27 10.38 0.31
N GLU A 231 -45.48 10.86 -0.65
CA GLU A 231 -44.09 10.48 -0.87
C GLU A 231 -43.26 11.76 -1.00
N ASN A 232 -42.10 11.85 -0.35
CA ASN A 232 -41.21 13.04 -0.37
C ASN A 232 -41.87 14.35 0.08
N VAL A 233 -42.88 14.29 0.94
CA VAL A 233 -43.47 15.53 1.43
C VAL A 233 -42.42 16.31 2.25
N PRO A 234 -42.41 17.65 2.20
CA PRO A 234 -41.36 18.45 2.86
C PRO A 234 -41.18 18.13 4.35
N GLU A 235 -42.26 17.79 5.04
CA GLU A 235 -42.24 17.41 6.45
C GLU A 235 -41.45 16.13 6.71
N THR A 236 -41.44 15.15 5.79
CA THR A 236 -40.60 13.96 5.90
C THR A 236 -39.12 14.34 5.99
N HIS A 237 -38.67 15.27 5.14
CA HIS A 237 -37.29 15.77 5.19
C HIS A 237 -36.97 16.51 6.50
N LEU A 238 -37.93 17.27 7.05
CA LEU A 238 -37.75 17.91 8.36
C LEU A 238 -37.54 16.89 9.49
N VAL A 239 -38.29 15.78 9.47
CA VAL A 239 -38.10 14.68 10.43
C VAL A 239 -36.71 14.05 10.26
N ILE A 240 -36.25 13.81 9.03
CA ILE A 240 -34.93 13.23 8.77
C ILE A 240 -33.81 14.17 9.27
N LYS A 241 -33.93 15.48 9.04
CA LYS A 241 -33.00 16.49 9.59
C LYS A 241 -32.96 16.46 11.12
N GLU A 242 -34.12 16.31 11.76
CA GLU A 242 -34.22 16.19 13.22
C GLU A 242 -33.47 14.95 13.72
N LEU A 243 -33.68 13.78 13.11
CA LEU A 243 -33.01 12.54 13.47
C LEU A 243 -31.49 12.61 13.23
N ARG A 244 -31.05 13.21 12.11
CA ARG A 244 -29.63 13.46 11.84
C ARG A 244 -29.00 14.37 12.88
N ALA A 245 -29.68 15.46 13.25
CA ALA A 245 -29.18 16.41 14.25
C ALA A 245 -29.05 15.77 15.64
N VAL A 246 -30.00 14.92 16.04
CA VAL A 246 -29.90 14.14 17.28
C VAL A 246 -28.64 13.28 17.26
N MET A 247 -28.44 12.50 16.19
CA MET A 247 -27.27 11.63 16.06
C MET A 247 -25.95 12.42 16.12
N GLU A 248 -25.80 13.48 15.32
CA GLU A 248 -24.56 14.25 15.29
C GLU A 248 -24.27 15.01 16.59
N SER A 249 -25.31 15.35 17.36
CA SER A 249 -25.11 16.04 18.65
C SER A 249 -24.55 15.11 19.73
N GLU A 250 -24.73 13.79 19.59
CA GLU A 250 -24.42 12.79 20.61
C GLU A 250 -23.29 11.84 20.21
N TYR A 251 -23.08 11.59 18.90
CA TYR A 251 -22.14 10.59 18.39
C TYR A 251 -21.21 11.16 17.32
N GLU A 252 -19.98 10.64 17.27
CA GLU A 252 -18.99 10.92 16.21
C GLU A 252 -18.87 9.73 15.26
N ASN A 253 -18.56 10.01 13.99
CA ASN A 253 -18.21 9.01 12.98
C ASN A 253 -19.29 7.92 12.77
N ARG A 254 -20.56 8.33 12.88
CA ARG A 254 -21.75 7.52 12.55
C ARG A 254 -22.32 7.95 11.21
N MET A 255 -23.01 7.03 10.54
CA MET A 255 -23.64 7.32 9.26
C MET A 255 -25.12 6.95 9.26
N ILE A 256 -25.85 7.53 8.31
CA ILE A 256 -27.25 7.22 7.99
C ILE A 256 -27.33 6.96 6.48
N LEU A 257 -27.90 5.83 6.09
CA LEU A 257 -28.15 5.42 4.70
C LEU A 257 -29.65 5.44 4.43
N ALA A 258 -30.06 6.21 3.42
CA ALA A 258 -31.42 6.33 2.95
C ALA A 258 -31.78 5.24 1.93
N GLU A 259 -32.84 4.49 2.19
CA GLU A 259 -33.58 3.78 1.16
C GLU A 259 -34.68 4.67 0.56
N ALA A 260 -34.34 5.35 -0.54
CA ALA A 260 -35.30 6.11 -1.34
C ALA A 260 -35.27 5.62 -2.79
N ASN A 261 -36.14 4.69 -3.14
CA ASN A 261 -36.27 4.17 -4.51
C ASN A 261 -37.08 5.12 -5.38
N MET A 262 -36.44 6.19 -5.88
CA MET A 262 -37.08 7.30 -6.60
C MET A 262 -36.21 7.77 -7.77
N TRP A 263 -36.72 8.70 -8.59
CA TRP A 263 -35.92 9.35 -9.64
C TRP A 263 -34.74 10.14 -9.05
N PRO A 264 -33.62 10.32 -9.76
CA PRO A 264 -32.41 10.94 -9.21
C PRO A 264 -32.64 12.31 -8.56
N GLU A 265 -33.46 13.15 -9.19
CA GLU A 265 -33.85 14.47 -8.71
C GLU A 265 -34.65 14.43 -7.40
N ASP A 266 -35.38 13.35 -7.14
CA ASP A 266 -36.18 13.14 -5.93
C ASP A 266 -35.38 12.44 -4.82
N VAL A 267 -34.33 11.70 -5.17
CA VAL A 267 -33.39 11.14 -4.19
C VAL A 267 -32.42 12.20 -3.66
N ARG A 268 -32.01 13.17 -4.50
CA ARG A 268 -31.07 14.22 -4.10
C ARG A 268 -31.47 14.99 -2.83
N PRO A 269 -32.75 15.37 -2.60
CA PRO A 269 -33.20 16.01 -1.36
C PRO A 269 -32.84 15.26 -0.07
N TYR A 270 -32.73 13.92 -0.09
CA TYR A 270 -32.39 13.13 1.12
C TYR A 270 -30.97 13.35 1.66
N PHE A 271 -30.12 14.04 0.91
CA PHE A 271 -28.82 14.51 1.41
C PHE A 271 -28.92 15.88 2.09
N GLY A 272 -30.03 16.60 1.93
CA GLY A 272 -30.20 17.98 2.36
C GLY A 272 -29.11 18.90 1.80
N ASP A 273 -28.60 19.78 2.66
CA ASP A 273 -27.38 20.57 2.42
C ASP A 273 -26.15 19.90 3.06
N GLY A 274 -26.21 18.58 3.23
CA GLY A 274 -25.26 17.77 4.00
C GLY A 274 -25.75 17.44 5.42
N ASP A 275 -27.00 17.76 5.73
CA ASP A 275 -27.64 17.75 7.05
C ASP A 275 -28.82 16.74 7.20
N GLU A 276 -29.02 15.85 6.23
CA GLU A 276 -30.00 14.76 6.28
C GLU A 276 -29.30 13.39 6.34
N CYS A 277 -29.32 12.59 5.27
CA CYS A 277 -28.63 11.31 5.20
C CYS A 277 -27.19 11.50 4.71
N HIS A 278 -26.28 10.64 5.20
CA HIS A 278 -24.89 10.62 4.73
C HIS A 278 -24.82 9.91 3.38
N MET A 279 -25.62 8.85 3.24
CA MET A 279 -25.70 8.04 2.05
C MET A 279 -27.13 7.88 1.58
N ALA A 280 -27.31 7.66 0.28
CA ALA A 280 -28.55 7.16 -0.31
C ALA A 280 -28.23 6.12 -1.39
N PHE A 281 -29.09 5.14 -1.58
CA PHE A 281 -28.93 4.18 -2.67
C PHE A 281 -29.13 4.84 -4.04
N HIS A 282 -28.28 4.51 -5.01
CA HIS A 282 -28.43 4.98 -6.38
C HIS A 282 -29.36 4.07 -7.20
N PHE A 283 -30.61 3.89 -6.73
CA PHE A 283 -31.63 3.07 -7.40
C PHE A 283 -31.79 3.35 -8.90
N PRO A 284 -31.80 4.61 -9.39
CA PRO A 284 -31.96 4.89 -10.81
C PRO A 284 -30.92 4.26 -11.73
N LEU A 285 -29.66 4.16 -11.26
CA LEU A 285 -28.54 3.65 -12.06
C LEU A 285 -28.64 2.14 -12.26
N MET A 286 -29.03 1.40 -11.22
CA MET A 286 -28.98 -0.07 -11.20
C MET A 286 -29.71 -0.70 -12.39
N PRO A 287 -31.00 -0.40 -12.70
CA PRO A 287 -31.68 -1.00 -13.87
C PRO A 287 -31.03 -0.62 -15.21
N ARG A 288 -30.46 0.58 -15.31
CA ARG A 288 -29.85 1.06 -16.56
C ARG A 288 -28.54 0.36 -16.87
N ILE A 289 -27.82 -0.14 -15.87
CA ILE A 289 -26.65 -1.02 -16.09
C ILE A 289 -27.08 -2.30 -16.83
N TYR A 290 -28.17 -2.94 -16.38
CA TYR A 290 -28.71 -4.14 -17.02
C TYR A 290 -29.26 -3.86 -18.42
N MET A 291 -29.95 -2.73 -18.60
CA MET A 291 -30.43 -2.31 -19.93
C MET A 291 -29.27 -2.09 -20.89
N ALA A 292 -28.25 -1.32 -20.47
CA ALA A 292 -27.09 -0.99 -21.27
C ALA A 292 -26.34 -2.25 -21.73
N LEU A 293 -26.20 -3.24 -20.85
CA LEU A 293 -25.60 -4.53 -21.19
C LEU A 293 -26.39 -5.30 -22.26
N ARG A 294 -27.72 -5.35 -22.17
CA ARG A 294 -28.58 -6.08 -23.13
C ARG A 294 -28.75 -5.35 -24.45
N GLN A 295 -28.82 -4.03 -24.42
CA GLN A 295 -28.87 -3.17 -25.61
C GLN A 295 -27.51 -3.09 -26.31
N GLU A 296 -26.43 -3.47 -25.62
CA GLU A 296 -25.04 -3.21 -26.03
C GLU A 296 -24.81 -1.72 -26.30
N ASP A 297 -25.33 -0.86 -25.42
CA ASP A 297 -25.34 0.58 -25.60
C ASP A 297 -25.13 1.29 -24.27
N ARG A 298 -24.19 2.24 -24.23
CA ARG A 298 -23.88 3.01 -23.02
C ARG A 298 -24.92 4.06 -22.67
N LEU A 299 -25.82 4.43 -23.60
CA LEU A 299 -26.73 5.55 -23.40
C LEU A 299 -27.57 5.46 -22.11
N PRO A 300 -28.21 4.32 -21.76
CA PRO A 300 -29.00 4.23 -20.54
C PRO A 300 -28.21 4.65 -19.29
N ILE A 301 -26.94 4.26 -19.20
CA ILE A 301 -26.04 4.65 -18.11
C ILE A 301 -25.69 6.14 -18.19
N THR A 302 -25.22 6.61 -19.34
CA THR A 302 -24.75 8.01 -19.44
C THR A 302 -25.89 9.03 -19.30
N GLU A 303 -27.10 8.70 -19.75
CA GLU A 303 -28.26 9.58 -19.64
C GLU A 303 -28.75 9.69 -18.18
N ILE A 304 -28.86 8.58 -17.45
CA ILE A 304 -29.31 8.64 -16.06
C ILE A 304 -28.28 9.33 -15.17
N MET A 305 -26.99 9.10 -15.41
CA MET A 305 -25.92 9.78 -14.68
C MET A 305 -25.89 11.28 -14.99
N ALA A 306 -26.16 11.69 -16.23
CA ALA A 306 -26.26 13.11 -16.58
C ALA A 306 -27.49 13.82 -15.96
N ARG A 307 -28.53 13.07 -15.59
CA ARG A 307 -29.70 13.58 -14.85
C ARG A 307 -29.50 13.56 -13.34
N THR A 308 -28.50 12.83 -12.85
CA THR A 308 -28.24 12.70 -11.41
C THR A 308 -27.56 13.97 -10.90
N PRO A 309 -28.20 14.74 -10.00
CA PRO A 309 -27.62 15.99 -9.51
C PRO A 309 -26.39 15.76 -8.61
N ASP A 310 -25.51 16.77 -8.54
CA ASP A 310 -24.39 16.77 -7.61
C ASP A 310 -24.86 16.73 -6.15
N ILE A 311 -24.14 15.99 -5.31
CA ILE A 311 -24.43 15.82 -3.87
C ILE A 311 -23.46 16.64 -2.99
N PRO A 312 -23.80 16.93 -1.72
CA PRO A 312 -22.90 17.59 -0.79
C PRO A 312 -21.58 16.81 -0.59
N SER A 313 -20.48 17.53 -0.36
CA SER A 313 -19.14 16.92 -0.30
C SER A 313 -18.92 15.94 0.86
N ASN A 314 -19.74 16.02 1.91
CA ASN A 314 -19.76 15.07 3.04
C ASN A 314 -20.73 13.89 2.83
N CYS A 315 -21.45 13.83 1.71
CA CYS A 315 -22.40 12.77 1.38
C CYS A 315 -21.84 11.80 0.32
N GLN A 316 -22.51 10.66 0.11
CA GLN A 316 -22.06 9.62 -0.82
C GLN A 316 -23.20 8.77 -1.38
N TRP A 317 -23.08 8.33 -2.64
CA TRP A 317 -23.99 7.33 -3.21
C TRP A 317 -23.62 5.90 -2.77
N GLY A 318 -24.62 5.09 -2.43
CA GLY A 318 -24.50 3.64 -2.30
C GLY A 318 -24.81 2.96 -3.65
N ILE A 319 -23.82 2.29 -4.24
CA ILE A 319 -23.95 1.62 -5.54
C ILE A 319 -24.09 0.12 -5.32
N PHE A 320 -25.02 -0.53 -6.01
CA PHE A 320 -25.30 -1.95 -5.88
C PHE A 320 -25.80 -2.54 -7.20
N LEU A 321 -25.63 -3.85 -7.39
CA LEU A 321 -26.15 -4.56 -8.56
C LEU A 321 -27.44 -5.32 -8.24
N ARG A 322 -27.50 -5.92 -7.05
CA ARG A 322 -28.63 -6.66 -6.49
C ARG A 322 -28.62 -6.50 -4.96
N ASN A 323 -29.72 -6.89 -4.35
CA ASN A 323 -29.99 -6.86 -2.92
C ASN A 323 -30.95 -8.02 -2.57
N HIS A 324 -31.41 -8.06 -1.32
CA HIS A 324 -32.38 -9.04 -0.82
C HIS A 324 -33.79 -8.95 -1.42
N ASP A 325 -34.13 -7.87 -2.12
CA ASP A 325 -35.41 -7.70 -2.81
C ASP A 325 -35.33 -8.11 -4.29
N GLU A 326 -36.42 -7.90 -5.04
CA GLU A 326 -36.41 -7.98 -6.48
C GLU A 326 -35.59 -6.85 -7.13
N LEU A 327 -35.19 -7.05 -8.38
CA LEU A 327 -34.73 -5.95 -9.23
C LEU A 327 -35.94 -5.05 -9.51
N THR A 328 -36.08 -3.99 -8.72
CA THR A 328 -37.18 -3.04 -8.83
C THR A 328 -37.17 -2.29 -10.17
N LEU A 329 -38.36 -2.17 -10.77
CA LEU A 329 -38.65 -1.46 -12.01
C LEU A 329 -39.76 -0.42 -11.78
N GLU A 330 -39.89 0.09 -10.55
CA GLU A 330 -40.84 1.16 -10.23
C GLU A 330 -40.40 2.48 -10.90
N MET A 331 -39.13 2.83 -10.77
CA MET A 331 -38.56 4.11 -11.23
C MET A 331 -37.89 4.00 -12.61
N VAL A 332 -38.63 3.38 -13.52
CA VAL A 332 -38.34 3.32 -14.97
C VAL A 332 -39.59 3.70 -15.76
N SER A 333 -39.42 4.12 -17.02
CA SER A 333 -40.57 4.34 -17.90
C SER A 333 -41.27 3.00 -18.23
N ASP A 334 -42.52 3.07 -18.69
CA ASP A 334 -43.29 1.87 -19.05
C ASP A 334 -42.58 1.06 -20.16
N ASP A 335 -42.03 1.74 -21.16
CA ASP A 335 -41.28 1.10 -22.25
C ASP A 335 -39.98 0.43 -21.76
N GLU A 336 -39.27 1.07 -20.82
CA GLU A 336 -38.06 0.50 -20.21
C GLU A 336 -38.42 -0.73 -19.36
N ARG A 337 -39.54 -0.69 -18.64
CA ARG A 337 -40.04 -1.79 -17.82
C ARG A 337 -40.38 -3.01 -18.69
N ASP A 338 -41.14 -2.80 -19.76
CA ASP A 338 -41.52 -3.86 -20.69
C ASP A 338 -40.28 -4.48 -21.37
N TYR A 339 -39.29 -3.64 -21.72
CA TYR A 339 -38.00 -4.11 -22.22
C TYR A 339 -37.27 -4.99 -21.20
N MET A 340 -37.17 -4.54 -19.94
CA MET A 340 -36.53 -5.30 -18.87
C MET A 340 -37.21 -6.64 -18.62
N TYR A 341 -38.54 -6.67 -18.63
CA TYR A 341 -39.30 -7.91 -18.53
C TYR A 341 -39.00 -8.87 -19.68
N LEU A 342 -38.99 -8.37 -20.92
CA LEU A 342 -38.67 -9.19 -22.09
C LEU A 342 -37.23 -9.75 -22.03
N ALA A 343 -36.27 -8.94 -21.55
CA ALA A 343 -34.86 -9.28 -21.57
C ALA A 343 -34.39 -10.19 -20.42
N TYR A 344 -35.06 -10.13 -19.26
CA TYR A 344 -34.58 -10.76 -18.02
C TYR A 344 -35.59 -11.65 -17.30
N SER A 345 -36.86 -11.66 -17.71
CA SER A 345 -37.93 -12.47 -17.09
C SER A 345 -38.63 -13.38 -18.11
N ALA A 346 -37.90 -14.38 -18.60
CA ALA A 346 -38.41 -15.34 -19.59
C ALA A 346 -39.57 -16.20 -19.03
N ASP A 347 -39.52 -16.56 -17.74
CA ASP A 347 -40.62 -17.17 -17.03
C ASP A 347 -41.41 -16.08 -16.30
N PRO A 348 -42.75 -15.97 -16.48
CA PRO A 348 -43.57 -14.99 -15.78
C PRO A 348 -43.44 -15.05 -14.25
N ARG A 349 -43.11 -16.21 -13.67
CA ARG A 349 -42.88 -16.37 -12.23
C ARG A 349 -41.64 -15.63 -11.74
N MET A 350 -40.73 -15.23 -12.62
CA MET A 350 -39.58 -14.39 -12.25
C MET A 350 -40.00 -12.96 -11.89
N ARG A 351 -41.24 -12.56 -12.21
CA ARG A 351 -41.80 -11.25 -11.89
C ARG A 351 -42.52 -11.29 -10.55
N ILE A 352 -42.46 -10.19 -9.82
CA ILE A 352 -43.24 -9.95 -8.60
C ILE A 352 -43.40 -8.45 -8.43
N ASN A 353 -44.59 -7.99 -7.99
CA ASN A 353 -44.92 -6.57 -7.90
C ASN A 353 -44.54 -5.85 -9.22
N VAL A 354 -43.67 -4.83 -9.13
CA VAL A 354 -43.11 -4.11 -10.27
C VAL A 354 -41.60 -4.38 -10.38
N GLY A 355 -41.20 -5.65 -10.47
CA GLY A 355 -39.78 -6.03 -10.58
C GLY A 355 -39.50 -7.49 -10.93
N ILE A 356 -38.21 -7.87 -10.85
CA ILE A 356 -37.69 -9.20 -11.25
C ILE A 356 -36.94 -9.85 -10.07
N ARG A 357 -37.51 -10.90 -9.47
CA ARG A 357 -36.99 -11.60 -8.28
C ARG A 357 -35.93 -12.65 -8.62
N ARG A 358 -34.78 -12.20 -9.11
CA ARG A 358 -33.64 -13.05 -9.48
C ARG A 358 -32.32 -12.53 -8.93
N ARG A 359 -31.35 -13.44 -8.74
CA ARG A 359 -29.96 -13.12 -8.35
C ARG A 359 -29.14 -12.64 -9.55
N LEU A 360 -27.96 -12.07 -9.27
CA LEU A 360 -27.05 -11.51 -10.27
C LEU A 360 -26.62 -12.55 -11.32
N ALA A 361 -26.03 -13.67 -10.89
CA ALA A 361 -25.53 -14.68 -11.82
C ALA A 361 -26.65 -15.26 -12.73
N PRO A 362 -27.85 -15.62 -12.20
CA PRO A 362 -28.97 -16.03 -13.03
C PRO A 362 -29.50 -14.95 -14.00
N LEU A 363 -29.52 -13.66 -13.61
CA LEU A 363 -29.87 -12.55 -14.51
C LEU A 363 -28.90 -12.42 -15.68
N LEU A 364 -27.64 -12.77 -15.46
CA LEU A 364 -26.57 -12.66 -16.46
C LEU A 364 -26.32 -13.95 -17.25
N ASP A 365 -27.26 -14.89 -17.20
CA ASP A 365 -27.20 -16.20 -17.86
C ASP A 365 -25.97 -17.03 -17.41
N ASN A 366 -25.53 -16.85 -16.16
CA ASN A 366 -24.29 -17.39 -15.57
C ASN A 366 -23.02 -17.09 -16.41
N ASN A 367 -23.04 -16.01 -17.21
CA ASN A 367 -21.90 -15.62 -18.02
C ASN A 367 -20.89 -14.88 -17.15
N ARG A 368 -19.77 -15.54 -16.83
CA ARG A 368 -18.71 -15.00 -15.99
C ARG A 368 -18.22 -13.63 -16.42
N ARG A 369 -18.01 -13.38 -17.73
CA ARG A 369 -17.52 -12.08 -18.20
C ARG A 369 -18.53 -10.95 -17.98
N ARG A 370 -19.83 -11.23 -18.04
CA ARG A 370 -20.86 -10.24 -17.70
C ARG A 370 -20.86 -9.93 -16.21
N ILE A 371 -20.69 -10.95 -15.36
CA ILE A 371 -20.60 -10.79 -13.90
C ILE A 371 -19.39 -9.92 -13.56
N GLU A 372 -18.23 -10.22 -14.16
CA GLU A 372 -17.00 -9.44 -13.96
C GLU A 372 -17.13 -8.00 -14.47
N LEU A 373 -17.70 -7.79 -15.65
CA LEU A 373 -17.96 -6.47 -16.21
C LEU A 373 -18.83 -5.62 -15.29
N LEU A 374 -19.93 -6.17 -14.79
CA LEU A 374 -20.86 -5.44 -13.94
C LEU A 374 -20.26 -5.17 -12.55
N ASN A 375 -19.51 -6.11 -11.99
CA ASN A 375 -18.76 -5.87 -10.75
C ASN A 375 -17.62 -4.86 -10.95
N SER A 376 -16.97 -4.83 -12.11
CA SER A 376 -16.05 -3.73 -12.45
C SER A 376 -16.79 -2.39 -12.37
N LEU A 377 -17.96 -2.25 -13.00
CA LEU A 377 -18.71 -1.00 -12.95
C LEU A 377 -19.12 -0.63 -11.52
N LEU A 378 -19.57 -1.61 -10.73
CA LEU A 378 -19.89 -1.43 -9.31
C LEU A 378 -18.70 -0.86 -8.52
N LEU A 379 -17.50 -1.40 -8.75
CA LEU A 379 -16.30 -1.04 -7.99
C LEU A 379 -15.63 0.26 -8.47
N SER A 380 -15.86 0.68 -9.73
CA SER A 380 -15.22 1.87 -10.31
C SER A 380 -16.15 3.06 -10.56
N PHE A 381 -17.44 2.98 -10.27
CA PHE A 381 -18.37 4.12 -10.31
C PHE A 381 -18.22 5.03 -9.08
N PRO A 382 -18.62 6.31 -9.15
CA PRO A 382 -18.55 7.23 -8.01
C PRO A 382 -19.54 6.80 -6.92
N GLY A 383 -19.00 6.27 -5.83
CA GLY A 383 -19.78 5.85 -4.67
C GLY A 383 -19.15 4.68 -3.91
N THR A 384 -19.91 4.19 -2.94
CA THR A 384 -19.54 3.08 -2.07
C THR A 384 -20.23 1.82 -2.56
N PRO A 385 -19.48 0.78 -2.98
CA PRO A 385 -20.07 -0.46 -3.49
C PRO A 385 -20.68 -1.29 -2.36
N ILE A 386 -21.83 -1.89 -2.66
CA ILE A 386 -22.58 -2.79 -1.79
C ILE A 386 -22.70 -4.14 -2.52
N LEU A 387 -22.11 -5.18 -1.93
CA LEU A 387 -22.19 -6.56 -2.41
C LEU A 387 -23.28 -7.30 -1.67
N TYR A 388 -24.08 -8.10 -2.38
CA TYR A 388 -25.08 -8.98 -1.78
C TYR A 388 -24.50 -10.37 -1.55
N TYR A 389 -24.71 -10.93 -0.35
CA TYR A 389 -24.02 -12.15 0.07
C TYR A 389 -24.20 -13.31 -0.92
N GLY A 390 -23.11 -13.95 -1.33
CA GLY A 390 -23.12 -15.07 -2.26
C GLY A 390 -22.97 -14.68 -3.74
N ASP A 391 -23.11 -13.41 -4.10
CA ASP A 391 -22.87 -12.97 -5.47
C ASP A 391 -21.38 -13.04 -5.83
N GLU A 392 -20.47 -12.95 -4.84
CA GLU A 392 -19.02 -13.14 -5.00
C GLU A 392 -18.61 -14.56 -5.38
N ILE A 393 -19.47 -15.55 -5.13
CA ILE A 393 -19.30 -16.93 -5.61
C ILE A 393 -20.25 -17.25 -6.78
N GLY A 394 -21.16 -16.34 -7.14
CA GLY A 394 -22.11 -16.54 -8.25
C GLY A 394 -23.29 -17.43 -7.87
N MET A 395 -23.81 -17.30 -6.65
CA MET A 395 -25.00 -18.02 -6.20
C MET A 395 -26.20 -17.81 -7.15
N GLY A 396 -27.00 -18.87 -7.28
CA GLY A 396 -28.24 -18.86 -8.04
C GLY A 396 -29.45 -18.33 -7.26
N ASP A 397 -30.63 -18.56 -7.80
CA ASP A 397 -31.91 -18.27 -7.14
C ASP A 397 -32.85 -19.47 -7.23
N ASN A 398 -33.91 -19.45 -6.41
CA ASN A 398 -35.02 -20.40 -6.50
C ASN A 398 -36.36 -19.65 -6.64
N ILE A 399 -36.76 -19.38 -7.89
CA ILE A 399 -37.98 -18.65 -8.24
C ILE A 399 -39.29 -19.34 -7.82
N TYR A 400 -39.23 -20.59 -7.35
CA TYR A 400 -40.39 -21.33 -6.86
C TYR A 400 -40.68 -21.08 -5.38
N LEU A 401 -39.74 -20.45 -4.66
CA LEU A 401 -40.00 -19.95 -3.31
C LEU A 401 -40.94 -18.74 -3.40
N GLY A 402 -41.86 -18.66 -2.43
CA GLY A 402 -42.85 -17.59 -2.36
C GLY A 402 -42.19 -16.23 -2.12
N ASP A 403 -42.83 -15.17 -2.62
CA ASP A 403 -42.33 -13.79 -2.50
C ASP A 403 -40.88 -13.63 -3.04
N ARG A 404 -40.01 -12.92 -2.31
CA ARG A 404 -38.59 -12.65 -2.64
C ARG A 404 -37.63 -13.68 -2.06
N ASN A 405 -38.14 -14.70 -1.35
CA ASN A 405 -37.31 -15.72 -0.67
C ASN A 405 -36.39 -16.50 -1.61
N GLY A 406 -36.68 -16.52 -2.91
CA GLY A 406 -35.85 -17.16 -3.94
C GLY A 406 -34.42 -16.63 -4.01
N VAL A 407 -34.16 -15.39 -3.60
CA VAL A 407 -32.80 -14.82 -3.55
C VAL A 407 -32.18 -14.85 -2.15
N ARG A 408 -32.92 -15.34 -1.14
CA ARG A 408 -32.56 -15.35 0.29
C ARG A 408 -32.25 -16.76 0.82
N THR A 409 -31.82 -17.68 -0.05
CA THR A 409 -31.44 -19.06 0.30
C THR A 409 -30.14 -19.09 1.12
N PRO A 410 -29.89 -20.16 1.91
CA PRO A 410 -28.68 -20.23 2.72
C PRO A 410 -27.38 -20.09 1.91
N MET A 411 -26.37 -19.45 2.49
CA MET A 411 -25.02 -19.31 1.90
C MET A 411 -24.38 -20.68 1.62
N GLN A 412 -23.64 -20.79 0.51
CA GLN A 412 -23.04 -22.05 0.06
C GLN A 412 -21.57 -22.14 0.44
N TRP A 413 -21.26 -22.67 1.62
CA TRP A 413 -19.90 -22.75 2.16
C TRP A 413 -19.07 -23.88 1.57
N ASN A 414 -19.64 -25.08 1.44
CA ASN A 414 -18.94 -26.23 0.89
C ASN A 414 -19.91 -27.22 0.22
N SER A 415 -19.38 -28.34 -0.27
CA SER A 415 -20.15 -29.41 -0.92
C SER A 415 -20.79 -30.42 0.04
N ASP A 416 -20.64 -30.24 1.36
CA ASP A 416 -21.24 -31.12 2.36
C ASP A 416 -22.75 -30.83 2.51
N ARG A 417 -23.41 -31.64 3.33
CA ARG A 417 -24.83 -31.51 3.68
C ARG A 417 -25.23 -30.06 3.96
N ASN A 418 -26.34 -29.64 3.34
CA ASN A 418 -26.88 -28.29 3.43
C ASN A 418 -25.85 -27.22 3.05
N ALA A 419 -24.98 -27.48 2.08
CA ALA A 419 -23.93 -26.56 1.64
C ALA A 419 -22.95 -26.12 2.74
N GLY A 420 -22.82 -26.89 3.82
CA GLY A 420 -22.03 -26.49 5.00
C GLY A 420 -22.63 -25.36 5.83
N PHE A 421 -23.84 -24.88 5.51
CA PHE A 421 -24.57 -23.84 6.26
C PHE A 421 -25.02 -24.35 7.64
N SER A 422 -25.50 -25.59 7.72
CA SER A 422 -26.07 -26.20 8.94
C SER A 422 -25.93 -27.72 8.92
N ARG A 423 -25.81 -28.39 10.08
CA ARG A 423 -25.91 -29.86 10.17
C ARG A 423 -27.33 -30.36 10.47
N ALA A 424 -28.32 -29.45 10.53
CA ALA A 424 -29.72 -29.79 10.76
C ALA A 424 -30.26 -30.77 9.71
N VAL A 425 -31.38 -31.44 10.03
CA VAL A 425 -32.15 -32.19 9.02
C VAL A 425 -32.54 -31.22 7.90
N PRO A 426 -32.32 -31.53 6.60
CA PRO A 426 -32.59 -30.58 5.51
C PRO A 426 -34.00 -29.98 5.54
N ALA A 427 -35.00 -30.78 5.95
CA ALA A 427 -36.39 -30.32 6.10
C ALA A 427 -36.65 -29.35 7.27
N LYS A 428 -35.65 -29.12 8.15
CA LYS A 428 -35.70 -28.12 9.23
C LYS A 428 -35.08 -26.78 8.85
N LEU A 429 -34.37 -26.71 7.72
CA LEU A 429 -33.80 -25.43 7.27
C LEU A 429 -34.93 -24.41 7.09
N TYR A 430 -34.66 -23.15 7.46
CA TYR A 430 -35.62 -22.06 7.24
C TYR A 430 -35.98 -21.90 5.75
N SER A 431 -35.02 -22.22 4.87
CA SER A 431 -35.16 -22.24 3.41
C SER A 431 -34.27 -23.33 2.82
N PRO A 432 -34.69 -24.03 1.75
CA PRO A 432 -33.85 -25.02 1.10
C PRO A 432 -32.60 -24.38 0.47
N VAL A 433 -31.48 -25.10 0.51
CA VAL A 433 -30.30 -24.77 -0.30
C VAL A 433 -30.59 -24.98 -1.79
N ILE A 434 -29.85 -24.29 -2.65
CA ILE A 434 -29.97 -24.44 -4.10
C ILE A 434 -29.32 -25.77 -4.50
N MET A 435 -30.04 -26.58 -5.27
CA MET A 435 -29.63 -27.94 -5.67
C MET A 435 -29.80 -28.18 -7.17
N ASP A 436 -30.06 -27.14 -7.96
CA ASP A 436 -30.16 -27.30 -9.40
C ASP A 436 -28.75 -27.57 -10.00
N PRO A 437 -28.67 -28.16 -11.20
CA PRO A 437 -27.40 -28.61 -11.76
C PRO A 437 -26.44 -27.49 -12.19
N ILE A 438 -26.89 -26.23 -12.24
CA ILE A 438 -26.09 -25.08 -12.66
C ILE A 438 -25.56 -24.29 -11.46
N TRP A 439 -26.43 -23.98 -10.49
CA TRP A 439 -26.09 -23.14 -9.34
C TRP A 439 -26.03 -23.87 -7.99
N GLY A 440 -26.29 -25.19 -7.99
CA GLY A 440 -26.29 -26.00 -6.79
C GLY A 440 -24.97 -25.99 -6.03
N TYR A 441 -25.06 -26.09 -4.70
CA TYR A 441 -23.90 -25.96 -3.80
C TYR A 441 -22.79 -26.99 -4.05
N GLU A 442 -23.08 -28.13 -4.67
CA GLU A 442 -22.07 -29.12 -5.08
C GLU A 442 -21.09 -28.54 -6.11
N ALA A 443 -21.54 -27.61 -6.96
CA ALA A 443 -20.74 -26.94 -7.97
C ALA A 443 -20.29 -25.53 -7.54
N ILE A 444 -21.16 -24.78 -6.86
CA ILE A 444 -20.92 -23.39 -6.46
C ILE A 444 -20.83 -23.31 -4.94
N ASN A 445 -19.62 -23.26 -4.38
CA ASN A 445 -19.42 -23.04 -2.96
C ASN A 445 -18.08 -22.37 -2.67
N VAL A 446 -17.95 -21.80 -1.47
CA VAL A 446 -16.74 -21.08 -1.01
C VAL A 446 -15.52 -22.00 -1.02
N GLU A 447 -15.57 -23.16 -0.38
CA GLU A 447 -14.43 -24.09 -0.26
C GLU A 447 -13.83 -24.48 -1.64
N ALA A 448 -14.69 -24.79 -2.62
CA ALA A 448 -14.25 -25.09 -3.98
C ALA A 448 -13.59 -23.87 -4.63
N GLN A 449 -14.16 -22.68 -4.48
CA GLN A 449 -13.63 -21.46 -5.07
C GLN A 449 -12.39 -20.92 -4.36
N GLU A 450 -12.19 -21.18 -3.08
CA GLU A 450 -10.95 -20.87 -2.36
C GLU A 450 -9.76 -21.67 -2.92
N SER A 451 -10.01 -22.92 -3.34
CA SER A 451 -8.98 -23.80 -3.91
C SER A 451 -8.61 -23.47 -5.37
N ASP A 452 -9.49 -22.78 -6.10
CA ASP A 452 -9.28 -22.38 -7.50
C ASP A 452 -8.89 -20.90 -7.59
N THR A 453 -7.62 -20.61 -7.88
CA THR A 453 -7.10 -19.24 -8.01
C THR A 453 -7.74 -18.42 -9.13
N SER A 454 -8.46 -19.06 -10.06
CA SER A 454 -9.20 -18.41 -11.15
C SER A 454 -10.70 -18.24 -10.86
N SER A 455 -11.13 -18.57 -9.65
CA SER A 455 -12.53 -18.52 -9.23
C SER A 455 -13.12 -17.12 -9.21
N LEU A 456 -14.45 -17.02 -9.04
CA LEU A 456 -15.12 -15.71 -8.93
C LEU A 456 -14.78 -15.06 -7.60
N LEU A 457 -14.64 -15.87 -6.56
CA LEU A 457 -14.23 -15.42 -5.25
C LEU A 457 -12.85 -14.76 -5.28
N HIS A 458 -11.83 -15.43 -5.83
CA HIS A 458 -10.47 -14.87 -5.92
C HIS A 458 -10.43 -13.62 -6.80
N TRP A 459 -11.14 -13.63 -7.93
CA TRP A 459 -11.25 -12.45 -8.78
C TRP A 459 -11.90 -11.27 -8.05
N THR A 460 -13.01 -11.49 -7.34
CA THR A 460 -13.72 -10.45 -6.57
C THR A 460 -12.82 -9.89 -5.46
N ARG A 461 -12.12 -10.77 -4.73
CA ARG A 461 -11.15 -10.39 -3.69
C ARG A 461 -10.04 -9.51 -4.24
N ASN A 462 -9.47 -9.89 -5.38
CA ASN A 462 -8.41 -9.13 -6.05
C ASN A 462 -8.89 -7.77 -6.53
N MET A 463 -10.10 -7.69 -7.09
CA MET A 463 -10.70 -6.42 -7.52
C MET A 463 -11.00 -5.48 -6.34
N ILE A 464 -11.48 -6.01 -5.21
CA ILE A 464 -11.70 -5.24 -3.99
C ILE A 464 -10.37 -4.75 -3.42
N ALA A 465 -9.35 -5.62 -3.36
CA ALA A 465 -8.01 -5.25 -2.90
C ALA A 465 -7.42 -4.14 -3.78
N LEU A 466 -7.51 -4.26 -5.10
CA LEU A 466 -7.07 -3.23 -6.04
C LEU A 466 -7.82 -1.92 -5.82
N ARG A 467 -9.16 -1.95 -5.70
CA ARG A 467 -9.95 -0.75 -5.40
C ARG A 467 -9.46 -0.04 -4.14
N LYS A 468 -9.16 -0.79 -3.06
CA LYS A 468 -8.72 -0.23 -1.77
C LYS A 468 -7.34 0.44 -1.83
N LEU A 469 -6.53 0.17 -2.84
CA LEU A 469 -5.24 0.85 -3.04
C LEU A 469 -5.40 2.28 -3.58
N PHE A 470 -6.56 2.61 -4.16
CA PHE A 470 -6.80 3.87 -4.87
C PHE A 470 -8.05 4.58 -4.34
N GLN A 471 -7.86 5.73 -3.69
CA GLN A 471 -8.96 6.52 -3.13
C GLN A 471 -9.84 7.14 -4.22
N VAL A 472 -9.33 7.27 -5.44
CA VAL A 472 -10.05 7.81 -6.59
C VAL A 472 -11.39 7.11 -6.86
N PHE A 473 -11.52 5.82 -6.54
CA PHE A 473 -12.78 5.11 -6.77
C PHE A 473 -13.87 5.53 -5.77
N GLY A 474 -13.53 5.69 -4.50
CA GLY A 474 -14.45 6.14 -3.45
C GLY A 474 -14.71 7.65 -3.50
N ARG A 475 -13.67 8.46 -3.70
CA ARG A 475 -13.74 9.92 -3.48
C ARG A 475 -13.60 10.77 -4.75
N GLY A 476 -13.13 10.18 -5.84
CA GLY A 476 -12.84 10.90 -7.07
C GLY A 476 -14.06 11.34 -7.86
N THR A 477 -13.89 12.39 -8.65
CA THR A 477 -14.87 12.85 -9.63
C THR A 477 -15.04 11.81 -10.74
N GLN A 478 -16.06 11.99 -11.59
CA GLN A 478 -16.26 11.18 -12.79
C GLN A 478 -16.50 12.09 -14.00
N GLU A 479 -15.80 11.82 -15.09
CA GLU A 479 -16.03 12.45 -16.39
C GLU A 479 -16.24 11.38 -17.46
N PHE A 480 -17.41 11.34 -18.11
CA PHE A 480 -17.65 10.41 -19.22
C PHE A 480 -16.88 10.84 -20.47
N LEU A 481 -16.07 9.92 -21.00
CA LEU A 481 -15.50 10.05 -22.33
C LEU A 481 -16.60 9.80 -23.37
N ARG A 482 -16.46 10.41 -24.56
CA ARG A 482 -17.48 10.36 -25.61
C ARG A 482 -16.98 9.67 -26.88
N PRO A 483 -16.60 8.38 -26.82
CA PRO A 483 -16.25 7.65 -28.03
C PRO A 483 -17.45 7.55 -28.98
N GLU A 484 -17.17 7.51 -30.28
CA GLU A 484 -18.19 7.28 -31.32
C GLU A 484 -18.86 5.91 -31.17
N ASN A 485 -18.09 4.89 -30.74
CA ASN A 485 -18.62 3.55 -30.52
C ASN A 485 -19.48 3.50 -29.25
N ARG A 486 -20.81 3.53 -29.44
CA ARG A 486 -21.81 3.47 -28.36
C ARG A 486 -21.77 2.19 -27.53
N LYS A 487 -21.16 1.12 -28.05
CA LYS A 487 -21.01 -0.16 -27.35
C LYS A 487 -19.95 -0.12 -26.24
N VAL A 488 -19.11 0.91 -26.23
CA VAL A 488 -18.02 1.06 -25.25
C VAL A 488 -18.33 2.22 -24.31
N LEU A 489 -18.48 1.90 -23.03
CA LEU A 489 -18.57 2.89 -21.96
C LEU A 489 -17.14 3.24 -21.52
N ALA A 490 -16.78 4.52 -21.55
CA ALA A 490 -15.48 4.98 -21.09
C ALA A 490 -15.63 6.23 -20.23
N TYR A 491 -14.90 6.29 -19.13
CA TYR A 491 -14.93 7.43 -18.20
C TYR A 491 -13.60 7.54 -17.45
N LEU A 492 -13.30 8.76 -17.03
CA LEU A 492 -12.17 9.08 -16.19
C LEU A 492 -12.63 9.27 -14.74
N ARG A 493 -11.83 8.78 -13.80
CA ARG A 493 -11.92 9.10 -12.38
C ARG A 493 -10.69 9.93 -11.97
N GLU A 494 -10.88 11.04 -11.28
CA GLU A 494 -9.79 11.90 -10.79
C GLU A 494 -9.96 12.24 -9.30
N TYR A 495 -8.89 12.09 -8.54
CA TYR A 495 -8.81 12.48 -7.13
C TYR A 495 -7.36 12.83 -6.80
N GLU A 496 -7.11 14.09 -6.43
CA GLU A 496 -5.76 14.59 -6.18
C GLU A 496 -4.79 14.28 -7.35
N SER A 497 -3.80 13.42 -7.14
CA SER A 497 -2.86 12.97 -8.18
C SER A 497 -3.28 11.69 -8.90
N GLU A 498 -4.25 10.94 -8.36
CA GLU A 498 -4.72 9.67 -8.93
C GLU A 498 -5.65 9.94 -10.13
N ARG A 499 -5.36 9.28 -11.26
CA ARG A 499 -6.13 9.41 -12.51
C ARG A 499 -6.30 8.04 -13.13
N VAL A 500 -7.55 7.60 -13.25
CA VAL A 500 -7.87 6.27 -13.79
C VAL A 500 -8.88 6.36 -14.92
N VAL A 501 -8.51 5.89 -16.10
CA VAL A 501 -9.41 5.73 -17.24
C VAL A 501 -10.01 4.33 -17.20
N CYS A 502 -11.32 4.24 -17.01
CA CYS A 502 -12.06 2.99 -17.07
C CYS A 502 -12.70 2.84 -18.45
N VAL A 503 -12.53 1.69 -19.10
CA VAL A 503 -13.08 1.38 -20.42
C VAL A 503 -13.78 0.03 -20.35
N ALA A 504 -15.04 -0.04 -20.77
CA ALA A 504 -15.91 -1.21 -20.61
C ALA A 504 -16.65 -1.51 -21.91
N ASN A 505 -16.46 -2.71 -22.45
CA ASN A 505 -17.20 -3.17 -23.63
C ASN A 505 -18.53 -3.80 -23.21
N LEU A 506 -19.65 -3.17 -23.54
CA LEU A 506 -21.00 -3.69 -23.25
C LEU A 506 -21.45 -4.73 -24.29
N SER A 507 -20.70 -4.93 -25.37
CA SER A 507 -21.05 -5.85 -26.45
C SER A 507 -20.54 -7.27 -26.21
N ARG A 508 -21.31 -8.24 -26.70
CA ARG A 508 -20.88 -9.64 -26.81
C ARG A 508 -19.85 -9.90 -27.90
N PHE A 509 -19.45 -8.87 -28.65
CA PHE A 509 -18.46 -8.94 -29.71
C PHE A 509 -17.27 -8.04 -29.39
N ALA A 510 -16.11 -8.35 -29.98
CA ALA A 510 -14.95 -7.46 -29.87
C ALA A 510 -15.26 -6.07 -30.45
N GLN A 511 -14.82 -5.02 -29.78
CA GLN A 511 -15.09 -3.63 -30.18
C GLN A 511 -13.78 -2.85 -30.26
N PRO A 512 -13.49 -2.21 -31.41
CA PRO A 512 -12.50 -1.15 -31.47
C PRO A 512 -13.12 0.17 -30.99
N VAL A 513 -12.31 0.99 -30.33
CA VAL A 513 -12.70 2.33 -29.89
C VAL A 513 -11.49 3.25 -29.94
N THR A 514 -11.72 4.53 -30.22
CA THR A 514 -10.73 5.58 -30.03
C THR A 514 -11.21 6.51 -28.92
N LEU A 515 -10.30 6.88 -28.03
CA LEU A 515 -10.58 7.74 -26.87
C LEU A 515 -9.85 9.07 -27.03
N ASP A 516 -10.52 10.19 -26.82
CA ASP A 516 -9.85 11.48 -26.71
C ASP A 516 -9.20 11.59 -25.32
N LEU A 517 -7.89 11.37 -25.28
CA LEU A 517 -7.05 11.52 -24.08
C LEU A 517 -6.04 12.65 -24.23
N SER A 518 -6.24 13.57 -25.19
CA SER A 518 -5.29 14.64 -25.52
C SER A 518 -4.90 15.51 -24.31
N ARG A 519 -5.78 15.68 -23.32
CA ARG A 519 -5.50 16.35 -22.03
C ARG A 519 -4.33 15.73 -21.26
N PHE A 520 -4.04 14.47 -21.51
CA PHE A 520 -3.01 13.67 -20.83
C PHE A 520 -1.83 13.33 -21.75
N LYS A 521 -1.59 14.14 -22.78
CA LYS A 521 -0.45 14.00 -23.67
C LYS A 521 0.84 13.79 -22.89
N GLY A 522 1.60 12.78 -23.28
CA GLY A 522 2.87 12.45 -22.67
C GLY A 522 2.77 11.58 -21.42
N MET A 523 1.57 11.20 -20.98
CA MET A 523 1.36 10.18 -19.96
C MET A 523 1.31 8.77 -20.59
N VAL A 524 1.59 7.75 -19.80
CA VAL A 524 1.51 6.34 -20.15
C VAL A 524 0.33 5.71 -19.39
N PRO A 525 -0.70 5.18 -20.09
CA PRO A 525 -1.72 4.39 -19.44
C PRO A 525 -1.13 3.05 -18.99
N VAL A 526 -1.38 2.66 -17.75
CA VAL A 526 -0.92 1.39 -17.17
C VAL A 526 -2.13 0.60 -16.71
N GLU A 527 -2.31 -0.60 -17.25
CA GLU A 527 -3.42 -1.48 -16.90
C GLU A 527 -3.28 -1.98 -15.46
N MET A 528 -4.28 -1.77 -14.60
CA MET A 528 -4.12 -1.88 -13.15
C MET A 528 -4.10 -3.31 -12.59
N LEU A 529 -4.56 -4.33 -13.33
CA LEU A 529 -4.55 -5.73 -12.86
C LEU A 529 -3.18 -6.38 -13.08
N GLY A 530 -2.62 -6.23 -14.28
CA GLY A 530 -1.31 -6.77 -14.66
C GLY A 530 -0.18 -5.74 -14.63
N TYR A 531 -0.47 -4.47 -14.34
CA TYR A 531 0.46 -3.34 -14.39
C TYR A 531 1.23 -3.24 -15.71
N VAL A 532 0.53 -3.54 -16.82
CA VAL A 532 1.11 -3.53 -18.16
C VAL A 532 1.01 -2.12 -18.74
N SER A 533 2.15 -1.53 -19.09
CA SER A 533 2.19 -0.24 -19.78
C SER A 533 1.67 -0.34 -21.20
N PHE A 534 0.75 0.54 -21.54
CA PHE A 534 0.25 0.73 -22.89
C PHE A 534 1.04 1.84 -23.62
N PRO A 535 0.90 2.00 -24.94
CA PRO A 535 1.54 3.09 -25.67
C PRO A 535 1.30 4.47 -25.06
N LYS A 536 2.30 5.36 -25.13
CA LYS A 536 2.21 6.74 -24.65
C LYS A 536 1.07 7.51 -25.32
N ILE A 537 0.38 8.34 -24.57
CA ILE A 537 -0.68 9.21 -25.08
C ILE A 537 -0.05 10.34 -25.92
N THR A 538 -0.52 10.49 -27.15
CA THR A 538 -0.14 11.56 -28.07
C THR A 538 -1.29 12.56 -28.24
N ASP A 539 -1.18 13.48 -29.21
CA ASP A 539 -2.30 14.36 -29.59
C ASP A 539 -3.37 13.61 -30.42
N GLU A 540 -3.08 12.38 -30.87
CA GLU A 540 -4.01 11.58 -31.67
C GLU A 540 -4.99 10.80 -30.78
N PRO A 541 -6.23 10.53 -31.25
CA PRO A 541 -7.19 9.71 -30.52
C PRO A 541 -6.62 8.32 -30.20
N TYR A 542 -6.70 7.94 -28.93
CA TYR A 542 -6.04 6.76 -28.39
C TYR A 542 -6.78 5.47 -28.75
N PRO A 543 -6.22 4.57 -29.58
CA PRO A 543 -6.92 3.37 -30.01
C PRO A 543 -6.87 2.27 -28.94
N VAL A 544 -8.02 1.68 -28.63
CA VAL A 544 -8.18 0.54 -27.73
C VAL A 544 -9.05 -0.51 -28.40
N THR A 545 -8.73 -1.79 -28.23
CA THR A 545 -9.59 -2.91 -28.65
C THR A 545 -9.92 -3.77 -27.47
N LEU A 546 -11.21 -4.00 -27.22
CA LEU A 546 -11.68 -4.83 -26.12
C LEU A 546 -12.34 -6.10 -26.66
N GLY A 547 -12.04 -7.24 -26.02
CA GLY A 547 -12.77 -8.48 -26.25
C GLY A 547 -14.23 -8.40 -25.77
N PRO A 548 -15.07 -9.39 -26.10
CA PRO A 548 -16.45 -9.46 -25.61
C PRO A 548 -16.55 -9.31 -24.09
N TYR A 549 -17.33 -8.32 -23.63
CA TYR A 549 -17.52 -7.99 -22.22
C TYR A 549 -16.26 -7.68 -21.42
N ALA A 550 -15.13 -7.42 -22.08
CA ALA A 550 -13.89 -7.04 -21.40
C ALA A 550 -13.95 -5.60 -20.90
N PHE A 551 -13.18 -5.31 -19.86
CA PHE A 551 -12.94 -3.98 -19.35
C PHE A 551 -11.45 -3.75 -19.10
N LEU A 552 -11.04 -2.48 -18.98
CA LEU A 552 -9.70 -2.05 -18.62
C LEU A 552 -9.81 -0.92 -17.60
N TRP A 553 -9.02 -1.01 -16.53
CA TRP A 553 -8.74 0.12 -15.65
C TRP A 553 -7.31 0.56 -15.93
N LEU A 554 -7.14 1.79 -16.41
CA LEU A 554 -5.85 2.32 -16.86
C LEU A 554 -5.46 3.49 -15.94
N GLU A 555 -4.50 3.28 -15.07
CA GLU A 555 -3.89 4.38 -14.32
C GLU A 555 -3.04 5.22 -15.28
N LEU A 556 -3.26 6.54 -15.31
CA LEU A 556 -2.44 7.44 -16.10
C LEU A 556 -1.21 7.84 -15.30
N GLN A 557 -0.06 7.30 -15.67
CA GLN A 557 1.21 7.61 -15.05
C GLN A 557 2.01 8.57 -15.95
N PRO A 558 2.87 9.45 -15.39
CA PRO A 558 3.82 10.20 -16.21
C PRO A 558 4.64 9.22 -17.07
N ALA A 559 4.86 9.53 -18.36
CA ALA A 559 5.78 8.70 -19.13
C ALA A 559 7.14 8.66 -18.43
N PRO A 560 7.82 7.51 -18.41
CA PRO A 560 9.26 7.49 -18.20
C PRO A 560 9.85 8.54 -19.15
N GLN A 561 10.73 9.42 -18.65
CA GLN A 561 11.42 10.34 -19.55
C GLN A 561 12.09 9.50 -20.64
N ASP A 562 11.75 9.76 -21.91
CA ASP A 562 12.24 8.99 -23.04
C ASP A 562 13.77 9.08 -23.09
N GLU A 563 14.43 8.03 -22.60
CA GLU A 563 15.78 7.62 -22.96
C GLU A 563 15.78 7.11 -24.41
N SER A 564 15.62 7.99 -25.41
CA SER A 564 16.15 7.80 -26.78
C SER A 564 15.56 8.79 -27.78
N GLU A 565 16.18 9.97 -27.91
CA GLU A 565 16.59 10.44 -29.24
C GLU A 565 18.11 10.25 -29.34
N THR A 566 18.56 9.00 -29.15
CA THR A 566 19.86 8.59 -29.67
C THR A 566 19.69 8.41 -31.18
N PRO A 567 20.46 9.12 -32.03
CA PRO A 567 20.55 8.81 -33.44
C PRO A 567 20.88 7.33 -33.60
N SER A 568 20.25 6.69 -34.59
CA SER A 568 20.41 5.28 -34.94
C SER A 568 21.83 4.74 -34.73
N THR A 569 21.93 3.58 -34.09
CA THR A 569 23.12 2.81 -33.70
C THR A 569 24.04 2.37 -34.85
N LEU A 570 23.86 2.87 -36.08
CA LEU A 570 24.69 2.53 -37.24
C LEU A 570 25.89 3.48 -37.48
N ASP A 571 25.90 4.71 -36.94
CA ASP A 571 26.99 5.67 -37.23
C ASP A 571 28.14 5.68 -36.20
N ALA A 572 27.97 5.01 -35.05
CA ALA A 572 28.88 5.15 -33.91
C ALA A 572 30.10 4.22 -33.90
N GLN A 573 30.17 3.21 -34.77
CA GLN A 573 31.29 2.24 -34.78
C GLN A 573 32.55 2.75 -35.53
N THR A 574 32.53 3.97 -36.07
CA THR A 574 33.59 4.49 -36.97
C THR A 574 34.34 5.73 -36.47
N ALA A 575 34.08 6.25 -35.27
CA ALA A 575 34.77 7.45 -34.76
C ALA A 575 36.11 7.09 -34.08
N GLU A 576 37.21 7.67 -34.57
CA GLU A 576 38.57 7.52 -34.01
C GLU A 576 39.08 8.87 -33.45
N LEU A 577 39.68 8.87 -32.26
CA LEU A 577 40.20 10.09 -31.60
C LEU A 577 41.60 10.43 -32.16
N VAL A 578 41.74 11.53 -32.89
CA VAL A 578 43.04 11.98 -33.43
C VAL A 578 43.71 12.96 -32.47
N LEU A 579 44.88 12.60 -31.96
CA LEU A 579 45.67 13.37 -31.02
C LEU A 579 46.95 13.93 -31.68
N PRO A 580 47.28 15.22 -31.47
CA PRO A 580 48.61 15.78 -31.76
C PRO A 580 49.74 14.89 -31.22
N ALA A 581 50.84 14.80 -31.97
CA ALA A 581 51.97 13.96 -31.60
C ALA A 581 52.53 14.32 -30.21
N GLY A 582 52.56 13.35 -29.31
CA GLY A 582 53.28 13.42 -28.03
C GLY A 582 52.62 14.21 -26.90
N ASN A 583 51.30 14.47 -26.94
CA ASN A 583 50.65 15.13 -25.82
C ASN A 583 49.20 14.67 -25.53
N LEU A 584 49.02 13.87 -24.47
CA LEU A 584 47.70 13.49 -23.95
C LEU A 584 46.86 14.69 -23.46
N GLN A 585 47.51 15.79 -23.05
CA GLN A 585 46.83 17.00 -22.56
C GLN A 585 45.88 17.61 -23.60
N SER A 586 46.20 17.43 -24.90
CA SER A 586 45.34 17.84 -26.01
C SER A 586 44.09 16.97 -26.19
N ALA A 587 44.09 15.74 -25.66
CA ALA A 587 42.90 14.90 -25.56
C ALA A 587 41.96 15.39 -24.46
N THR A 588 42.52 15.96 -23.40
CA THR A 588 41.79 16.35 -22.19
C THR A 588 41.45 17.85 -22.16
N THR A 589 41.76 18.59 -23.22
CA THR A 589 41.49 20.03 -23.36
C THR A 589 41.03 20.37 -24.80
N GLY A 590 40.28 21.47 -24.98
CA GLY A 590 39.84 21.94 -26.31
C GLY A 590 39.00 20.92 -27.09
N ALA A 591 39.19 20.84 -28.40
CA ALA A 591 38.40 19.97 -29.30
C ALA A 591 38.51 18.47 -28.98
N GLY A 592 39.64 18.01 -28.41
CA GLY A 592 39.79 16.62 -27.96
C GLY A 592 38.89 16.31 -26.76
N ALA A 593 38.76 17.27 -25.83
CA ALA A 593 37.87 17.14 -24.68
C ALA A 593 36.40 17.13 -25.10
N GLU A 594 36.00 17.98 -26.05
CA GLU A 594 34.64 18.00 -26.62
C GLU A 594 34.26 16.61 -27.17
N LEU A 595 35.14 16.00 -27.96
CA LEU A 595 34.87 14.68 -28.52
C LEU A 595 34.82 13.57 -27.46
N LEU A 596 35.69 13.62 -26.44
CA LEU A 596 35.62 12.70 -25.30
C LEU A 596 34.31 12.85 -24.53
N GLN A 597 33.91 14.09 -24.23
CA GLN A 597 32.70 14.44 -23.48
C GLN A 597 31.40 14.05 -24.20
N GLU A 598 31.33 14.28 -25.51
CA GLU A 598 30.11 14.06 -26.30
C GLU A 598 29.97 12.61 -26.79
N THR A 599 31.09 11.94 -27.12
CA THR A 599 31.04 10.66 -27.84
C THR A 599 31.51 9.46 -27.03
N PHE A 600 32.66 9.56 -26.34
CA PHE A 600 33.35 8.40 -25.80
C PHE A 600 33.07 8.16 -24.31
N LEU A 601 33.20 9.19 -23.47
CA LEU A 601 32.99 9.09 -22.02
C LEU A 601 31.56 8.66 -21.64
N PRO A 602 30.47 9.18 -22.25
CA PRO A 602 29.12 8.73 -21.91
C PRO A 602 28.93 7.22 -22.13
N LYS A 603 29.43 6.70 -23.26
CA LYS A 603 29.35 5.27 -23.60
C LYS A 603 30.24 4.43 -22.69
N PHE A 604 31.48 4.87 -22.46
CA PHE A 604 32.42 4.18 -21.58
C PHE A 604 31.83 4.03 -20.18
N LEU A 605 31.33 5.12 -19.58
CA LEU A 605 30.77 5.13 -18.22
C LEU A 605 29.64 4.09 -18.04
N LEU A 606 28.72 3.98 -19.01
CA LEU A 606 27.61 3.02 -18.95
C LEU A 606 28.07 1.55 -18.94
N THR A 607 29.25 1.25 -19.52
CA THR A 607 29.82 -0.11 -19.51
C THR A 607 30.54 -0.47 -18.21
N GLN A 608 30.88 0.52 -17.37
CA GLN A 608 31.70 0.29 -16.18
C GLN A 608 30.89 -0.23 -15.00
N ARG A 609 31.41 -1.21 -14.26
CA ARG A 609 30.73 -1.75 -13.06
C ARG A 609 30.65 -0.73 -11.91
N TRP A 610 31.68 0.09 -11.77
CA TRP A 610 31.79 1.11 -10.72
C TRP A 610 30.94 2.37 -10.95
N PHE A 611 30.37 2.55 -12.15
CA PHE A 611 29.47 3.66 -12.44
C PHE A 611 28.09 3.37 -11.80
N GLY A 612 27.78 4.06 -10.70
CA GLY A 612 26.61 3.78 -9.87
C GLY A 612 25.29 4.39 -10.36
N ALA A 613 25.32 5.27 -11.35
CA ALA A 613 24.15 5.99 -11.86
C ALA A 613 23.61 5.43 -13.18
N LYS A 614 23.65 4.10 -13.35
CA LYS A 614 23.19 3.42 -14.59
C LYS A 614 21.68 3.52 -14.82
N SER A 615 20.91 3.77 -13.76
CA SER A 615 19.47 3.98 -13.82
C SER A 615 19.08 5.44 -14.08
N ARG A 616 20.06 6.33 -14.25
CA ARG A 616 19.86 7.77 -14.48
C ARG A 616 20.38 8.13 -15.87
N THR A 617 19.67 8.99 -16.57
CA THR A 617 20.02 9.35 -17.94
C THR A 617 21.08 10.45 -17.94
N ILE A 618 22.27 10.15 -18.49
CA ILE A 618 23.34 11.13 -18.66
C ILE A 618 22.89 12.19 -19.69
N LYS A 619 22.72 13.43 -19.25
CA LYS A 619 22.45 14.60 -20.11
C LYS A 619 23.73 15.08 -20.78
N ALA A 620 24.80 15.21 -20.00
CA ALA A 620 26.10 15.65 -20.48
C ALA A 620 27.22 15.14 -19.56
N VAL A 621 28.40 14.94 -20.12
CA VAL A 621 29.64 14.69 -19.37
C VAL A 621 30.58 15.87 -19.60
N HIS A 622 31.16 16.38 -18.53
CA HIS A 622 32.07 17.52 -18.54
C HIS A 622 33.37 17.14 -17.84
N ILE A 623 34.52 17.43 -18.45
CA ILE A 623 35.81 17.35 -17.77
C ILE A 623 35.95 18.65 -16.97
N VAL A 624 35.68 18.58 -15.67
CA VAL A 624 35.75 19.75 -14.77
C VAL A 624 37.15 19.93 -14.17
N GLY A 625 38.01 18.92 -14.28
CA GLY A 625 39.42 19.02 -13.89
C GLY A 625 40.28 17.92 -14.53
N SER A 626 41.56 18.21 -14.74
CA SER A 626 42.55 17.26 -15.25
C SER A 626 43.87 17.42 -14.50
N VAL A 627 44.33 16.36 -13.83
CA VAL A 627 45.61 16.33 -13.12
C VAL A 627 46.62 15.54 -13.95
N PRO A 628 47.59 16.17 -14.63
CA PRO A 628 48.58 15.44 -15.43
C PRO A 628 49.58 14.67 -14.53
N LEU A 629 49.79 13.39 -14.82
CA LEU A 629 50.81 12.57 -14.17
C LEU A 629 52.12 12.67 -14.96
N GLN A 630 52.88 13.76 -14.74
CA GLN A 630 54.01 14.24 -15.56
C GLN A 630 55.09 13.20 -15.97
N ARG A 631 55.16 12.05 -15.31
CA ARG A 631 56.13 10.97 -15.61
C ARG A 631 55.66 10.01 -16.71
N PHE A 632 54.38 10.04 -17.06
CA PHE A 632 53.74 9.12 -17.99
C PHE A 632 52.73 9.86 -18.85
N ASP A 633 52.37 9.29 -20.00
CA ASP A 633 51.24 9.78 -20.80
C ASP A 633 49.91 9.40 -20.13
N ALA A 634 49.64 9.98 -18.96
CA ALA A 634 48.49 9.71 -18.12
C ALA A 634 48.00 10.96 -17.37
N ALA A 635 46.72 10.98 -17.01
CA ALA A 635 46.10 12.05 -16.23
C ALA A 635 44.99 11.49 -15.34
N ILE A 636 44.63 12.21 -14.27
CA ILE A 636 43.42 11.95 -13.49
C ILE A 636 42.36 12.96 -13.90
N LEU A 637 41.29 12.50 -14.53
CA LEU A 637 40.16 13.34 -14.90
C LEU A 637 39.16 13.41 -13.76
N ILE A 638 38.64 14.61 -13.53
CA ILE A 638 37.47 14.87 -12.70
C ILE A 638 36.33 15.18 -13.65
N LEU A 639 35.30 14.35 -13.63
CA LEU A 639 34.18 14.37 -14.56
C LEU A 639 32.93 14.87 -13.83
N GLY A 640 32.35 15.99 -14.26
CA GLY A 640 30.99 16.38 -13.90
C GLY A 640 30.00 15.68 -14.83
N ILE A 641 29.02 15.00 -14.28
CA ILE A 641 27.99 14.31 -15.04
C ILE A 641 26.66 14.96 -14.68
N ASP A 642 26.09 15.66 -15.65
CA ASP A 642 24.76 16.23 -15.54
C ASP A 642 23.77 15.15 -15.96
N TYR A 643 22.73 14.96 -15.16
CA TYR A 643 21.65 14.03 -15.49
C TYR A 643 20.36 14.77 -15.81
N MET A 644 19.47 14.13 -16.54
CA MET A 644 18.18 14.72 -16.92
C MET A 644 17.27 14.98 -15.71
N GLU A 645 17.43 14.22 -14.62
CA GLU A 645 16.63 14.35 -13.40
C GLU A 645 17.10 15.50 -12.47
N GLY A 646 18.07 16.31 -12.90
CA GLY A 646 18.38 17.63 -12.32
C GLY A 646 19.55 17.70 -11.33
N ASN A 647 19.96 16.60 -10.71
CA ASN A 647 21.17 16.54 -9.87
C ASN A 647 22.38 16.12 -10.70
N SER A 648 23.57 16.68 -10.44
CA SER A 648 24.83 16.29 -11.10
C SER A 648 25.72 15.49 -10.14
N ASP A 649 26.49 14.54 -10.68
CA ASP A 649 27.50 13.78 -9.92
C ASP A 649 28.91 14.14 -10.39
N THR A 650 29.87 14.07 -9.49
CA THR A 650 31.29 14.17 -9.85
C THR A 650 31.94 12.79 -9.77
N TYR A 651 32.71 12.42 -10.79
CA TYR A 651 33.44 11.15 -10.86
C TYR A 651 34.93 11.36 -11.10
N THR A 652 35.77 10.42 -10.67
CA THR A 652 37.20 10.40 -11.01
C THR A 652 37.52 9.26 -11.97
N LEU A 653 38.29 9.58 -13.00
CA LEU A 653 38.75 8.63 -14.00
C LEU A 653 40.22 8.87 -14.32
N PRO A 654 41.14 8.05 -13.77
CA PRO A 654 42.50 7.96 -14.28
C PRO A 654 42.47 7.47 -15.73
N VAL A 655 43.17 8.16 -16.62
CA VAL A 655 43.29 7.83 -18.05
C VAL A 655 44.76 7.73 -18.42
N ALA A 656 45.07 6.84 -19.36
CA ALA A 656 46.41 6.69 -19.94
C ALA A 656 46.32 6.43 -21.44
N TYR A 657 47.33 6.86 -22.20
CA TYR A 657 47.48 6.51 -23.62
C TYR A 657 48.40 5.29 -23.79
N LEU A 658 47.97 4.32 -24.59
CA LEU A 658 48.77 3.16 -24.97
C LEU A 658 48.81 3.00 -26.50
N SER A 659 49.90 2.42 -27.01
CA SER A 659 50.07 2.08 -28.42
C SER A 659 50.80 0.74 -28.62
N GLY A 660 50.65 0.15 -29.81
CA GLY A 660 51.33 -1.09 -30.20
C GLY A 660 50.84 -2.34 -29.45
N GLU A 661 51.71 -3.33 -29.26
CA GLU A 661 51.33 -4.65 -28.69
C GLU A 661 50.70 -4.57 -27.28
N ARG A 662 51.01 -3.51 -26.50
CA ARG A 662 50.43 -3.28 -25.17
C ARG A 662 48.92 -3.02 -25.24
N VAL A 663 48.45 -2.26 -26.24
CA VAL A 663 47.02 -1.99 -26.39
C VAL A 663 46.28 -3.20 -26.94
N ASP A 664 46.90 -3.97 -27.83
CA ASP A 664 46.31 -5.19 -28.40
C ASP A 664 46.10 -6.26 -27.31
N SER A 665 47.09 -6.44 -26.44
CA SER A 665 47.01 -7.35 -25.29
C SER A 665 45.89 -6.91 -24.33
N LEU A 666 45.80 -5.61 -24.03
CA LEU A 666 44.76 -5.08 -23.15
C LEU A 666 43.35 -5.18 -23.76
N ARG A 667 43.19 -5.00 -25.08
CA ARG A 667 41.93 -5.23 -25.79
C ARG A 667 41.48 -6.68 -25.71
N ALA A 668 42.41 -7.64 -25.72
CA ALA A 668 42.09 -9.06 -25.62
C ALA A 668 41.76 -9.50 -24.18
N GLU A 669 42.52 -9.01 -23.20
CA GLU A 669 42.38 -9.43 -21.79
C GLU A 669 41.32 -8.64 -21.03
N SER A 670 41.10 -7.37 -21.38
CA SER A 670 40.22 -6.45 -20.65
C SER A 670 39.63 -5.37 -21.55
N PRO A 671 38.76 -5.73 -22.51
CA PRO A 671 38.17 -4.80 -23.47
C PRO A 671 37.39 -3.64 -22.81
N GLN A 672 36.83 -3.87 -21.62
CA GLN A 672 36.12 -2.86 -20.83
C GLN A 672 37.00 -1.71 -20.33
N SER A 673 38.33 -1.84 -20.40
CA SER A 673 39.27 -0.76 -20.03
C SER A 673 39.46 0.29 -21.12
N ILE A 674 38.99 0.04 -22.35
CA ILE A 674 39.22 0.90 -23.50
C ILE A 674 38.16 2.01 -23.55
N ILE A 675 38.60 3.27 -23.48
CA ILE A 675 37.71 4.45 -23.54
C ILE A 675 37.45 4.83 -25.00
N ALA A 676 38.52 4.90 -25.82
CA ALA A 676 38.45 5.25 -27.23
C ALA A 676 39.64 4.68 -28.00
N SER A 677 39.40 4.22 -29.24
CA SER A 677 40.49 4.04 -30.21
C SER A 677 41.07 5.42 -30.53
N ALA A 678 42.40 5.54 -30.51
CA ALA A 678 43.06 6.82 -30.67
C ALA A 678 44.32 6.72 -31.53
N GLN A 679 44.54 7.73 -32.37
CA GLN A 679 45.75 7.88 -33.17
C GLN A 679 46.54 9.08 -32.64
N MET A 680 47.74 8.85 -32.09
CA MET A 680 48.65 9.93 -31.69
C MET A 680 49.77 10.10 -32.72
N GLY A 681 49.76 11.20 -33.47
CA GLY A 681 50.72 11.43 -34.56
C GLY A 681 50.60 10.40 -35.71
N ILE A 682 51.73 9.84 -36.16
CA ILE A 682 51.79 8.91 -37.31
C ILE A 682 51.63 7.43 -36.88
N ALA A 683 51.55 7.15 -35.58
CA ALA A 683 51.41 5.80 -35.06
C ALA A 683 49.98 5.32 -35.25
N ALA A 684 49.76 4.44 -36.23
CA ALA A 684 48.50 3.72 -36.37
C ALA A 684 48.43 2.63 -35.28
N ASN A 685 47.28 2.52 -34.60
CA ASN A 685 46.97 1.56 -33.53
C ASN A 685 47.33 2.00 -32.09
N GLY A 686 46.62 3.00 -31.56
CA GLY A 686 46.62 3.38 -30.14
C GLY A 686 45.22 3.37 -29.53
N ALA A 687 45.15 3.56 -28.20
CA ALA A 687 43.89 3.79 -27.49
C ALA A 687 44.09 4.62 -26.23
N LEU A 688 43.05 5.36 -25.87
CA LEU A 688 42.87 5.91 -24.54
C LEU A 688 42.21 4.86 -23.66
N VAL A 689 42.78 4.59 -22.48
CA VAL A 689 42.36 3.51 -21.59
C VAL A 689 42.21 3.99 -20.14
N ASP A 690 41.49 3.25 -19.31
CA ASP A 690 41.47 3.46 -17.86
C ASP A 690 42.87 3.22 -17.29
N GLY A 691 43.46 4.28 -16.74
CA GLY A 691 44.82 4.31 -16.22
C GLY A 691 45.05 3.33 -15.08
N LEU A 692 44.02 2.89 -14.35
CA LEU A 692 44.19 1.90 -13.28
C LEU A 692 44.58 0.51 -13.78
N PHE A 693 44.43 0.23 -15.07
CA PHE A 693 44.96 -1.00 -15.68
C PHE A 693 46.48 -0.96 -15.87
N ILE A 694 47.09 0.23 -15.78
CA ILE A 694 48.51 0.47 -16.01
C ILE A 694 49.27 0.49 -14.68
N GLU A 695 50.27 -0.37 -14.51
CA GLU A 695 51.03 -0.47 -13.26
C GLU A 695 51.75 0.83 -12.93
N GLU A 696 52.31 1.48 -13.94
CA GLU A 696 53.04 2.75 -13.81
C GLU A 696 52.17 3.85 -13.19
N VAL A 697 50.89 3.92 -13.57
CA VAL A 697 49.91 4.86 -13.00
C VAL A 697 49.61 4.51 -11.54
N ARG A 698 49.41 3.23 -11.22
CA ARG A 698 49.16 2.78 -9.84
C ARG A 698 50.34 3.08 -8.91
N GLN A 699 51.57 2.89 -9.38
CA GLN A 699 52.77 3.20 -8.60
C GLN A 699 52.91 4.71 -8.35
N GLU A 700 52.56 5.52 -9.34
CA GLU A 700 52.60 6.98 -9.18
C GLU A 700 51.63 7.48 -8.11
N LEU A 701 50.44 6.89 -8.00
CA LEU A 701 49.49 7.22 -6.91
C LEU A 701 50.08 6.94 -5.53
N LEU A 702 50.70 5.78 -5.32
CA LEU A 702 51.37 5.44 -4.06
C LEU A 702 52.54 6.39 -3.76
N ARG A 703 53.30 6.75 -4.79
CA ARG A 703 54.42 7.68 -4.65
C ARG A 703 53.95 9.06 -4.22
N ILE A 704 52.89 9.59 -4.82
CA ILE A 704 52.30 10.89 -4.45
C ILE A 704 51.94 10.92 -2.96
N ILE A 705 51.29 9.88 -2.45
CA ILE A 705 50.98 9.73 -1.01
C ILE A 705 52.27 9.66 -0.17
N GLY A 706 53.19 8.76 -0.53
CA GLY A 706 54.39 8.49 0.25
C GLY A 706 55.40 9.64 0.31
N THR A 707 55.44 10.49 -0.73
CA THR A 707 56.28 11.70 -0.77
C THR A 707 55.53 12.98 -0.38
N GLU A 708 54.25 12.87 -0.02
CA GLU A 708 53.38 14.00 0.33
C GLU A 708 53.37 15.09 -0.76
N GLN A 709 53.34 14.66 -2.02
CA GLN A 709 53.48 15.58 -3.16
C GLN A 709 52.19 16.32 -3.44
N THR A 710 52.32 17.58 -3.83
CA THR A 710 51.25 18.43 -4.34
C THR A 710 51.41 18.65 -5.85
N LEU A 711 50.36 18.39 -6.63
CA LEU A 711 50.29 18.60 -8.07
C LEU A 711 49.20 19.64 -8.39
N VAL A 712 49.51 20.61 -9.23
CA VAL A 712 48.56 21.65 -9.68
C VAL A 712 47.92 21.22 -11.00
N THR A 713 46.62 21.41 -11.15
CA THR A 713 45.88 21.09 -12.38
C THR A 713 45.87 22.25 -13.37
N ASP A 714 45.59 21.94 -14.64
CA ASP A 714 45.48 22.95 -15.70
C ASP A 714 44.22 23.85 -15.57
N GLY A 715 43.31 23.50 -14.65
CA GLY A 715 42.08 24.24 -14.32
C GLY A 715 42.05 24.75 -12.86
N GLN A 716 43.23 25.07 -12.28
CA GLN A 716 43.43 25.68 -10.95
C GLN A 716 43.01 24.85 -9.70
N GLY A 717 42.72 23.57 -9.84
CA GLY A 717 42.61 22.62 -8.72
C GLY A 717 43.98 22.09 -8.25
N ILE A 718 44.01 21.45 -7.09
CA ILE A 718 45.22 20.92 -6.45
C ILE A 718 44.98 19.47 -5.99
N LEU A 719 45.84 18.54 -6.41
CA LEU A 719 45.90 17.18 -5.87
C LEU A 719 47.04 17.09 -4.84
N THR A 720 46.76 16.61 -3.63
CA THR A 720 47.74 16.46 -2.56
C THR A 720 47.72 15.05 -2.00
N GLY A 721 48.90 14.42 -1.91
CA GLY A 721 49.08 13.19 -1.11
C GLY A 721 49.39 13.51 0.34
N LYS A 722 48.82 12.75 1.28
CA LYS A 722 49.16 12.82 2.71
C LYS A 722 49.41 11.42 3.24
N ARG A 723 50.48 11.24 4.03
CA ARG A 723 50.75 9.97 4.72
C ARG A 723 50.45 10.09 6.21
N SER A 724 50.06 8.98 6.81
CA SER A 724 49.86 8.87 8.26
C SER A 724 51.17 8.59 9.00
N SER A 725 51.08 8.65 10.34
CA SER A 725 52.11 8.12 11.23
C SER A 725 52.42 6.62 11.05
N ALA A 726 51.45 5.82 10.58
CA ALA A 726 51.60 4.37 10.39
C ALA A 726 52.30 3.98 9.07
N PHE A 727 52.36 4.88 8.07
CA PHE A 727 52.83 4.58 6.71
C PHE A 727 54.22 3.92 6.67
N ALA A 728 55.21 4.51 7.35
CA ALA A 728 56.59 4.03 7.31
C ALA A 728 56.73 2.62 7.93
N SER A 729 55.97 2.35 8.99
CA SER A 729 55.98 1.04 9.66
C SER A 729 55.35 -0.06 8.80
N LEU A 730 54.27 0.27 8.09
CA LEU A 730 53.52 -0.66 7.23
C LEU A 730 54.26 -0.97 5.91
N ARG A 731 54.94 0.03 5.32
CA ARG A 731 55.66 -0.15 4.04
C ARG A 731 56.82 -1.14 4.15
N GLY A 732 57.50 -1.17 5.29
CA GLY A 732 58.75 -1.91 5.44
C GLY A 732 59.91 -1.33 4.61
N PRO A 733 61.04 -2.05 4.50
CA PRO A 733 62.26 -1.56 3.86
C PRO A 733 62.25 -1.64 2.32
N ASP A 734 61.28 -2.33 1.71
CA ASP A 734 61.21 -2.50 0.26
C ASP A 734 60.73 -1.22 -0.44
N GLU A 735 61.61 -0.63 -1.26
CA GLU A 735 61.26 0.58 -2.04
C GLU A 735 60.31 0.28 -3.19
N ASN A 736 60.32 -0.94 -3.73
CA ASN A 736 59.58 -1.32 -4.94
C ASN A 736 58.56 -2.43 -4.66
N ILE A 737 57.32 -2.03 -4.35
CA ILE A 737 56.23 -2.94 -4.00
C ILE A 737 55.33 -3.13 -5.23
N PRO A 738 55.17 -4.35 -5.79
CA PRO A 738 54.36 -4.56 -6.99
C PRO A 738 52.89 -4.21 -6.75
N SER A 739 52.21 -3.68 -7.78
CA SER A 739 50.81 -3.26 -7.66
C SER A 739 49.87 -4.08 -8.54
N ARG A 740 48.72 -4.48 -7.98
CA ARG A 740 47.67 -5.20 -8.71
C ARG A 740 46.28 -4.67 -8.36
N ARG A 741 45.35 -4.73 -9.31
CA ARG A 741 43.93 -4.46 -9.07
C ARG A 741 43.24 -5.72 -8.52
N THR A 742 42.25 -5.55 -7.66
CA THR A 742 41.36 -6.64 -7.25
C THR A 742 40.27 -6.86 -8.29
N SER A 743 39.89 -8.12 -8.53
CA SER A 743 38.81 -8.49 -9.46
C SER A 743 37.40 -8.25 -8.90
N ALA A 744 37.27 -8.13 -7.58
CA ALA A 744 36.03 -7.74 -6.90
C ALA A 744 35.85 -6.21 -7.00
N GLU A 745 35.31 -5.74 -8.13
CA GLU A 745 34.96 -4.32 -8.33
C GLU A 745 33.58 -4.02 -7.71
N GLN A 746 33.56 -3.09 -6.74
CA GLN A 746 32.36 -2.47 -6.18
C GLN A 746 32.14 -1.07 -6.82
N SER A 747 31.48 -0.14 -6.13
CA SER A 747 31.36 1.28 -6.51
C SER A 747 32.71 2.01 -6.53
N ASN A 748 33.74 1.49 -5.85
CA ASN A 748 35.09 2.03 -5.77
C ASN A 748 36.12 1.07 -6.36
N SER A 749 37.33 1.58 -6.68
CA SER A 749 38.42 0.76 -7.22
C SER A 749 39.51 0.48 -6.18
N SER A 750 39.77 -0.79 -5.87
CA SER A 750 40.77 -1.19 -4.88
C SER A 750 42.06 -1.69 -5.53
N LEU A 751 43.19 -1.14 -5.07
CA LEU A 751 44.54 -1.44 -5.54
C LEU A 751 45.35 -2.04 -4.40
N LEU A 752 45.99 -3.18 -4.62
CA LEU A 752 46.86 -3.83 -3.65
C LEU A 752 48.32 -3.54 -4.00
N TYR A 753 49.10 -3.13 -3.00
CA TYR A 753 50.54 -2.97 -3.08
C TYR A 753 51.20 -4.05 -2.21
N GLY A 754 51.59 -5.15 -2.86
CA GLY A 754 52.17 -6.31 -2.19
C GLY A 754 51.30 -6.81 -1.04
N ALA A 755 51.94 -7.07 0.10
CA ALA A 755 51.27 -7.43 1.35
C ALA A 755 51.18 -6.25 2.35
N ALA A 756 51.55 -5.04 1.92
CA ALA A 756 51.70 -3.89 2.81
C ALA A 756 50.44 -3.01 2.83
N PHE A 757 49.92 -2.66 1.66
CA PHE A 757 48.84 -1.68 1.55
C PHE A 757 47.71 -2.08 0.61
N ILE A 758 46.54 -1.50 0.90
CA ILE A 758 45.40 -1.40 0.00
C ILE A 758 45.04 0.08 -0.18
N LEU A 759 44.89 0.53 -1.43
CA LEU A 759 44.41 1.87 -1.79
C LEU A 759 43.01 1.74 -2.39
N LYS A 760 42.02 2.32 -1.71
CA LYS A 760 40.65 2.48 -2.20
C LYS A 760 40.54 3.82 -2.91
N LEU A 761 40.31 3.81 -4.22
CA LEU A 761 40.08 5.01 -5.02
C LEU A 761 38.57 5.23 -5.16
N PHE A 762 38.08 6.38 -4.69
CA PHE A 762 36.66 6.72 -4.72
C PHE A 762 36.25 7.15 -6.13
N ARG A 763 35.41 6.38 -6.81
CA ARG A 763 35.03 6.68 -8.20
C ARG A 763 34.02 7.81 -8.32
N ARG A 764 33.03 7.86 -7.42
CA ARG A 764 32.10 8.99 -7.28
C ARG A 764 32.60 9.87 -6.14
N LEU A 765 32.85 11.14 -6.43
CA LEU A 765 33.33 12.13 -5.48
C LEU A 765 32.15 12.90 -4.89
N GLN A 766 32.16 13.07 -3.57
CA GLN A 766 31.25 13.95 -2.84
C GLN A 766 32.09 15.03 -2.17
N PRO A 767 31.76 16.33 -2.33
CA PRO A 767 32.51 17.41 -1.68
C PRO A 767 32.65 17.18 -0.18
N GLY A 768 33.89 17.29 0.33
CA GLY A 768 34.22 17.11 1.75
C GLY A 768 34.99 15.83 2.07
N GLU A 769 35.24 15.62 3.36
CA GLU A 769 36.02 14.49 3.87
C GLU A 769 35.20 13.19 3.89
N ASN A 770 35.73 12.10 3.32
CA ASN A 770 35.06 10.80 3.32
C ASN A 770 35.08 10.16 4.74
N PRO A 771 33.94 9.65 5.25
CA PRO A 771 33.85 9.04 6.59
C PRO A 771 34.86 7.91 6.85
N ASP A 772 35.21 7.10 5.85
CA ASP A 772 36.15 5.98 6.00
C ASP A 772 37.57 6.47 6.30
N ALA A 773 37.98 7.56 5.64
CA ALA A 773 39.25 8.24 5.92
C ALA A 773 39.20 8.99 7.25
N GLU A 774 38.12 9.74 7.52
CA GLU A 774 37.95 10.54 8.74
C GLU A 774 37.95 9.67 10.01
N ILE A 775 37.12 8.63 10.03
CA ILE A 775 36.97 7.69 11.16
C ILE A 775 38.20 6.80 11.28
N GLY A 776 38.71 6.25 10.17
CA GLY A 776 39.92 5.43 10.17
C GLY A 776 41.13 6.17 10.72
N ARG A 777 41.31 7.44 10.33
CA ARG A 777 42.36 8.32 10.86
C ARG A 777 42.16 8.60 12.35
N PHE A 778 40.95 8.94 12.80
CA PHE A 778 40.68 9.18 14.22
C PHE A 778 40.94 7.93 15.08
N LEU A 779 40.47 6.77 14.65
CA LEU A 779 40.66 5.51 15.35
C LEU A 779 42.14 5.08 15.38
N THR A 780 42.91 5.36 14.33
CA THR A 780 44.35 5.03 14.27
C THR A 780 45.20 6.01 15.07
N GLU A 781 45.01 7.32 14.86
CA GLU A 781 45.94 8.36 15.34
C GLU A 781 45.52 8.98 16.68
N THR A 782 44.23 8.99 17.02
CA THR A 782 43.72 9.60 18.27
C THR A 782 43.30 8.56 19.29
N ALA A 783 42.42 7.63 18.90
CA ALA A 783 41.89 6.63 19.83
C ALA A 783 42.77 5.37 19.96
N HIS A 784 43.73 5.18 19.03
CA HIS A 784 44.66 4.04 18.96
C HIS A 784 43.98 2.66 19.04
N PHE A 785 42.80 2.54 18.43
CA PHE A 785 42.02 1.31 18.40
C PHE A 785 42.69 0.26 17.49
N GLN A 786 42.98 -0.92 18.02
CA GLN A 786 43.82 -1.91 17.35
C GLN A 786 43.07 -2.84 16.39
N HIS A 787 41.74 -2.87 16.44
CA HIS A 787 40.91 -3.83 15.71
C HIS A 787 40.30 -3.25 14.43
N ILE A 788 41.06 -2.39 13.73
CA ILE A 788 40.74 -1.84 12.41
C ILE A 788 41.94 -1.99 11.46
N ALA A 789 41.71 -1.89 10.15
CA ALA A 789 42.80 -1.67 9.22
C ALA A 789 43.42 -0.27 9.48
N PRO A 790 44.72 -0.18 9.80
CA PRO A 790 45.32 1.10 10.18
C PRO A 790 45.32 2.07 9.00
N PHE A 791 44.88 3.30 9.23
CA PHE A 791 44.95 4.38 8.26
C PHE A 791 46.41 4.65 7.91
N ALA A 792 46.78 4.53 6.62
CA ALA A 792 48.14 4.68 6.14
C ALA A 792 48.36 6.01 5.40
N GLY A 793 47.32 6.59 4.79
CA GLY A 793 47.38 7.88 4.10
C GLY A 793 46.15 8.12 3.21
N GLU A 794 46.15 9.23 2.48
CA GLU A 794 45.04 9.63 1.61
C GLU A 794 45.50 10.48 0.42
N LEU A 795 44.67 10.52 -0.62
CA LEU A 795 44.75 11.46 -1.74
C LEU A 795 43.60 12.47 -1.61
N LEU A 796 43.93 13.75 -1.66
CA LEU A 796 42.98 14.85 -1.53
C LEU A 796 42.96 15.68 -2.81
N TYR A 797 41.78 16.02 -3.30
CA TYR A 797 41.59 16.93 -4.42
C TYR A 797 40.82 18.18 -3.96
N THR A 798 41.39 19.36 -4.21
CA THR A 798 40.75 20.65 -3.91
C THR A 798 40.54 21.40 -5.23
N PRO A 799 39.30 21.64 -5.68
CA PRO A 799 39.02 22.51 -6.84
C PRO A 799 39.28 23.99 -6.50
N GLU A 800 39.37 24.88 -7.51
CA GLU A 800 39.68 26.32 -7.33
C GLU A 800 38.72 27.03 -6.36
N ASP A 801 37.41 26.81 -6.54
CA ASP A 801 36.32 27.43 -5.77
C ASP A 801 35.47 26.39 -4.98
N GLY A 802 36.09 25.37 -4.40
CA GLY A 802 35.33 24.34 -3.68
C GLY A 802 36.05 23.64 -2.54
N GLU A 803 35.32 22.71 -1.92
CA GLU A 803 35.76 22.01 -0.72
C GLU A 803 36.78 20.90 -1.05
N THR A 804 37.79 20.74 -0.20
CA THR A 804 38.73 19.62 -0.28
C THR A 804 37.99 18.30 -0.16
N THR A 805 38.21 17.41 -1.13
CA THR A 805 37.51 16.14 -1.27
C THR A 805 38.48 14.96 -1.22
N THR A 806 38.14 13.91 -0.46
CA THR A 806 38.94 12.68 -0.43
C THR A 806 38.78 11.90 -1.75
N LEU A 807 39.87 11.76 -2.51
CA LEU A 807 39.91 11.03 -3.78
C LEU A 807 40.31 9.56 -3.58
N GLY A 808 41.14 9.26 -2.58
CA GLY A 808 41.47 7.88 -2.23
C GLY A 808 42.01 7.72 -0.81
N LEU A 809 41.85 6.51 -0.27
CA LEU A 809 42.21 6.11 1.08
C LEU A 809 43.22 4.94 1.02
N LEU A 810 44.39 5.13 1.63
CA LEU A 810 45.41 4.10 1.79
C LEU A 810 45.33 3.51 3.20
N GLN A 811 45.23 2.20 3.30
CA GLN A 811 45.19 1.45 4.57
C GLN A 811 46.23 0.32 4.57
N GLY A 812 46.62 -0.13 5.77
CA GLY A 812 47.41 -1.35 5.93
C GLY A 812 46.61 -2.59 5.53
N LEU A 813 47.24 -3.51 4.80
CA LEU A 813 46.60 -4.77 4.42
C LEU A 813 46.62 -5.76 5.60
N VAL A 814 45.43 -6.22 6.01
CA VAL A 814 45.27 -7.15 7.14
C VAL A 814 45.22 -8.60 6.64
N ALA A 815 46.14 -9.44 7.10
CA ALA A 815 46.08 -10.88 6.85
C ALA A 815 44.89 -11.50 7.60
N ASN A 816 44.01 -12.20 6.88
CA ASN A 816 42.74 -12.71 7.39
C ASN A 816 42.41 -14.09 6.80
N GLU A 817 41.41 -14.75 7.39
CA GLU A 817 40.91 -16.07 6.99
C GLU A 817 39.60 -15.98 6.16
N GLY A 818 39.19 -14.77 5.78
CA GLY A 818 37.93 -14.46 5.11
C GLY A 818 37.14 -13.35 5.81
N ASP A 819 36.07 -12.90 5.16
CA ASP A 819 35.10 -11.99 5.80
C ASP A 819 34.18 -12.74 6.78
N GLY A 820 33.55 -11.99 7.67
CA GLY A 820 32.67 -12.52 8.71
C GLY A 820 31.41 -13.18 8.15
N TRP A 821 31.01 -12.84 6.93
CA TRP A 821 29.85 -13.41 6.26
C TRP A 821 30.15 -14.83 5.76
N GLU A 822 31.20 -15.02 4.95
CA GLU A 822 31.64 -16.33 4.47
C GLU A 822 32.00 -17.25 5.64
N TRP A 823 32.68 -16.71 6.65
CA TRP A 823 33.00 -17.46 7.86
C TRP A 823 31.74 -17.93 8.57
N THR A 824 30.77 -17.04 8.81
CA THR A 824 29.49 -17.39 9.43
C THR A 824 28.73 -18.46 8.64
N LEU A 825 28.62 -18.31 7.32
CA LEU A 825 27.97 -19.32 6.46
C LEU A 825 28.68 -20.68 6.51
N SER A 826 30.02 -20.68 6.60
CA SER A 826 30.79 -21.92 6.75
C SER A 826 30.46 -22.63 8.07
N GLN A 827 30.26 -21.88 9.17
CA GLN A 827 29.90 -22.42 10.48
C GLN A 827 28.48 -23.00 10.48
N ILE A 828 27.52 -22.32 9.84
CA ILE A 828 26.15 -22.83 9.67
C ILE A 828 26.16 -24.17 8.90
N ARG A 829 26.90 -24.25 7.78
CA ARG A 829 26.98 -25.47 6.96
C ARG A 829 27.63 -26.66 7.68
N GLN A 830 28.57 -26.40 8.58
CA GLN A 830 29.27 -27.45 9.32
C GLN A 830 28.42 -28.06 10.46
N SER A 831 27.16 -27.63 10.65
CA SER A 831 26.21 -28.14 11.65
C SER A 831 26.72 -28.06 13.09
N SER A 832 27.76 -27.27 13.35
CA SER A 832 28.29 -27.00 14.67
C SER A 832 27.52 -25.84 15.29
N ASN A 833 26.31 -26.10 15.81
CA ASN A 833 25.67 -25.29 16.86
C ASN A 833 26.46 -25.45 18.18
N GLY A 834 27.77 -25.21 18.12
CA GLY A 834 28.68 -25.35 19.26
C GLY A 834 28.91 -24.00 19.93
N SER A 835 29.21 -24.05 21.23
CA SER A 835 29.62 -22.89 22.05
C SER A 835 30.68 -22.01 21.35
N SER A 836 31.53 -22.60 20.51
CA SER A 836 32.59 -21.91 19.76
C SER A 836 32.10 -20.80 18.81
N TYR A 837 30.94 -20.92 18.16
CA TYR A 837 30.43 -19.85 17.29
C TYR A 837 29.85 -18.71 18.12
N THR A 838 29.04 -19.03 19.13
CA THR A 838 28.50 -18.03 20.05
C THR A 838 29.60 -17.29 20.80
N ASP A 839 30.71 -17.94 21.14
CA ASP A 839 31.87 -17.31 21.78
C ASP A 839 32.55 -16.30 20.84
N ALA A 840 32.68 -16.63 19.56
CA ALA A 840 33.20 -15.71 18.56
C ALA A 840 32.25 -14.53 18.30
N ILE A 841 30.94 -14.75 18.23
CA ILE A 841 29.97 -13.67 18.04
C ILE A 841 29.87 -12.77 19.28
N ARG A 842 30.06 -13.32 20.48
CA ARG A 842 30.23 -12.53 21.71
C ARG A 842 31.50 -11.66 21.63
N LEU A 843 32.62 -12.22 21.18
CA LEU A 843 33.84 -11.45 20.96
C LEU A 843 33.63 -10.34 19.93
N LEU A 844 32.92 -10.61 18.83
CA LEU A 844 32.57 -9.59 17.84
C LEU A 844 31.76 -8.46 18.49
N GLY A 845 30.74 -8.79 19.28
CA GLY A 845 29.97 -7.81 20.05
C GLY A 845 30.86 -6.96 20.95
N GLN A 846 31.79 -7.60 21.67
CA GLN A 846 32.78 -6.90 22.50
C GLN A 846 33.61 -5.92 21.68
N ARG A 847 34.14 -6.32 20.52
CA ARG A 847 34.89 -5.42 19.63
C ARG A 847 34.05 -4.26 19.10
N THR A 848 32.77 -4.48 18.80
CA THR A 848 31.84 -3.40 18.43
C THR A 848 31.65 -2.42 19.58
N GLY A 849 31.49 -2.90 20.81
CA GLY A 849 31.37 -2.05 22.00
C GLY A 849 32.63 -1.25 22.28
N GLU A 850 33.80 -1.88 22.19
CA GLU A 850 35.11 -1.24 22.34
C GLU A 850 35.37 -0.18 21.26
N MET A 851 34.93 -0.43 20.03
CA MET A 851 34.98 0.56 18.93
C MET A 851 34.14 1.80 19.25
N HIS A 852 32.90 1.63 19.73
CA HIS A 852 32.09 2.78 20.17
C HIS A 852 32.71 3.51 21.36
N GLY A 853 33.36 2.79 22.26
CA GLY A 853 34.22 3.36 23.31
C GLY A 853 35.36 4.20 22.76
N ALA A 854 36.06 3.70 21.74
CA ALA A 854 37.14 4.42 21.07
C ALA A 854 36.63 5.68 20.35
N LEU A 855 35.48 5.61 19.67
CA LEU A 855 34.84 6.77 19.03
C LEU A 855 34.32 7.81 20.04
N ALA A 856 34.15 7.42 21.30
CA ALA A 856 33.79 8.31 22.40
C ALA A 856 35.01 8.87 23.15
N THR A 857 36.24 8.64 22.67
CA THR A 857 37.47 9.16 23.30
C THR A 857 37.42 10.69 23.38
N PRO A 858 37.66 11.30 24.56
CA PRO A 858 37.66 12.76 24.72
C PRO A 858 38.59 13.44 23.72
N THR A 859 38.07 14.43 22.99
CA THR A 859 38.79 15.12 21.92
C THR A 859 38.26 16.54 21.73
N ASP A 860 39.13 17.43 21.27
CA ASP A 860 38.75 18.79 20.86
C ASP A 860 38.15 18.83 19.43
N ASN A 861 38.17 17.69 18.71
CA ASN A 861 37.56 17.61 17.38
C ASN A 861 36.02 17.56 17.50
N PRO A 862 35.28 18.59 17.03
CA PRO A 862 33.82 18.67 17.19
C PRO A 862 33.07 17.54 16.47
N ALA A 863 33.65 16.95 15.42
CA ALA A 863 33.05 15.83 14.68
C ALA A 863 32.97 14.54 15.52
N PHE A 864 33.86 14.38 16.51
CA PHE A 864 33.95 13.21 17.39
C PHE A 864 33.60 13.51 18.85
N ALA A 865 33.44 14.79 19.22
CA ALA A 865 32.98 15.18 20.55
C ALA A 865 31.60 14.56 20.84
N VAL A 866 31.54 13.73 21.90
CA VAL A 866 30.34 12.99 22.32
C VAL A 866 29.20 13.94 22.69
N GLU A 867 27.99 13.62 22.27
CA GLU A 867 26.77 14.37 22.62
C GLU A 867 25.83 13.52 23.46
N THR A 868 25.13 14.14 24.41
CA THR A 868 23.96 13.51 25.07
C THR A 868 22.76 13.59 24.14
N THR A 869 22.00 12.49 24.01
CA THR A 869 20.78 12.49 23.22
C THR A 869 19.77 13.53 23.74
N ASN A 870 19.25 14.37 22.85
CA ASN A 870 18.26 15.41 23.18
C ASN A 870 16.94 15.16 22.42
N ALA A 871 15.87 15.86 22.82
CA ALA A 871 14.54 15.70 22.21
C ALA A 871 14.55 15.98 20.70
N ALA A 872 15.32 16.96 20.23
CA ALA A 872 15.44 17.26 18.80
C ALA A 872 16.12 16.12 18.02
N ALA A 873 17.03 15.36 18.64
CA ALA A 873 17.65 14.20 18.02
C ALA A 873 16.68 13.02 17.88
N LEU A 874 15.84 12.79 18.91
CA LEU A 874 14.79 11.76 18.88
C LEU A 874 13.71 12.09 17.85
N ASP A 875 13.31 13.36 17.75
CA ASP A 875 12.35 13.83 16.74
C ASP A 875 12.90 13.65 15.32
N ARG A 876 14.19 13.92 15.10
CA ARG A 876 14.85 13.63 13.81
C ARG A 876 14.88 12.14 13.50
N ASP A 877 15.14 11.28 14.48
CA ASP A 877 15.11 9.82 14.30
C ASP A 877 13.69 9.34 13.93
N ALA A 878 12.65 9.89 14.59
CA ALA A 878 11.24 9.61 14.28
C ALA A 878 10.86 10.04 12.85
N ALA A 879 11.16 11.29 12.48
CA ALA A 879 10.86 11.82 11.15
C ALA A 879 11.59 11.02 10.05
N ARG A 880 12.83 10.61 10.31
CA ARG A 880 13.61 9.76 9.40
C ARG A 880 12.96 8.38 9.19
N LEU A 881 12.41 7.79 10.25
CA LEU A 881 11.70 6.51 10.18
C LEU A 881 10.37 6.66 9.42
N GLU A 882 9.58 7.69 9.70
CA GLU A 882 8.33 8.00 8.99
C GLU A 882 8.53 8.17 7.48
N SER A 883 9.60 8.90 7.10
CA SER A 883 9.97 9.07 5.72
C SER A 883 10.31 7.73 5.04
N GLN A 884 11.07 6.86 5.72
CA GLN A 884 11.39 5.53 5.18
C GLN A 884 10.19 4.61 5.07
N ILE A 885 9.25 4.65 6.02
CA ILE A 885 7.99 3.89 5.94
C ILE A 885 7.25 4.28 4.65
N THR A 886 7.14 5.59 4.39
CA THR A 886 6.46 6.10 3.20
C THR A 886 7.16 5.64 1.92
N ILE A 887 8.48 5.82 1.83
CA ILE A 887 9.28 5.44 0.66
C ILE A 887 9.20 3.92 0.39
N ALA A 888 9.28 3.10 1.43
CA ALA A 888 9.22 1.64 1.28
C ALA A 888 7.83 1.16 0.81
N ILE A 889 6.75 1.75 1.32
CA ILE A 889 5.39 1.46 0.86
C ILE A 889 5.21 1.86 -0.60
N ASP A 890 5.69 3.04 -0.99
CA ASP A 890 5.59 3.50 -2.38
C ASP A 890 6.44 2.62 -3.31
N ALA A 891 7.63 2.20 -2.89
CA ALA A 891 8.45 1.26 -3.64
C ALA A 891 7.73 -0.08 -3.89
N PHE A 892 6.96 -0.58 -2.93
CA PHE A 892 6.12 -1.77 -3.12
C PHE A 892 4.95 -1.53 -4.05
N LYS A 893 4.27 -0.37 -3.96
CA LYS A 893 3.20 -0.02 -4.90
C LYS A 893 3.71 0.02 -6.33
N THR A 894 4.86 0.65 -6.57
CA THR A 894 5.46 0.76 -7.91
C THR A 894 6.02 -0.57 -8.42
N SER A 895 6.54 -1.41 -7.53
CA SER A 895 7.18 -2.69 -7.90
C SER A 895 6.26 -3.89 -7.79
N PHE A 896 4.99 -3.70 -7.41
CA PHE A 896 4.01 -4.75 -7.13
C PHE A 896 3.95 -5.80 -8.24
N ALA A 897 3.99 -5.35 -9.50
CA ALA A 897 3.96 -6.17 -10.72
C ALA A 897 5.15 -7.13 -10.89
N LYS A 898 6.28 -6.81 -10.27
CA LYS A 898 7.54 -7.57 -10.37
C LYS A 898 7.73 -8.55 -9.21
N LEU A 899 6.86 -8.49 -8.21
CA LEU A 899 6.92 -9.37 -7.04
C LEU A 899 6.30 -10.72 -7.39
N SER A 900 6.88 -11.79 -6.87
CA SER A 900 6.30 -13.12 -7.00
C SER A 900 4.98 -13.22 -6.23
N ASP A 901 4.00 -13.98 -6.74
CA ASP A 901 2.70 -14.21 -6.10
C ASP A 901 2.79 -14.62 -4.63
N ALA A 902 3.82 -15.39 -4.26
CA ALA A 902 4.07 -15.84 -2.88
C ALA A 902 4.32 -14.70 -1.88
N LEU A 903 4.76 -13.52 -2.34
CA LEU A 903 5.08 -12.36 -1.50
C LEU A 903 3.89 -11.41 -1.33
N LEU A 904 2.89 -11.47 -2.23
CA LEU A 904 1.78 -10.51 -2.25
C LEU A 904 0.98 -10.47 -0.94
N PRO A 905 0.65 -11.60 -0.27
CA PRO A 905 -0.07 -11.56 1.02
C PRO A 905 0.72 -10.86 2.13
N ALA A 906 2.03 -11.13 2.21
CA ALA A 906 2.89 -10.53 3.22
C ALA A 906 3.10 -9.03 2.97
N VAL A 907 3.21 -8.61 1.70
CA VAL A 907 3.28 -7.19 1.32
C VAL A 907 1.97 -6.47 1.62
N ALA A 908 0.82 -7.07 1.29
CA ALA A 908 -0.49 -6.50 1.61
C ALA A 908 -0.67 -6.35 3.13
N THR A 909 -0.24 -7.35 3.91
CA THR A 909 -0.24 -7.30 5.38
C THR A 909 0.61 -6.15 5.89
N LEU A 910 1.85 -6.00 5.41
CA LEU A 910 2.73 -4.90 5.78
C LEU A 910 2.09 -3.53 5.50
N ILE A 911 1.50 -3.35 4.30
CA ILE A 911 0.84 -2.10 3.91
C ILE A 911 -0.36 -1.82 4.81
N SER A 912 -1.16 -2.83 5.16
CA SER A 912 -2.30 -2.67 6.07
C SER A 912 -1.89 -2.27 7.49
N ARG A 913 -0.66 -2.58 7.90
CA ARG A 913 -0.09 -2.24 9.22
C ARG A 913 0.78 -0.98 9.20
N ARG A 914 0.56 -0.10 8.22
CA ARG A 914 1.23 1.21 8.14
C ARG A 914 1.14 1.99 9.44
N ASP A 915 -0.03 2.01 10.06
CA ASP A 915 -0.27 2.79 11.28
C ASP A 915 0.50 2.23 12.48
N ASP A 916 0.72 0.91 12.56
CA ASP A 916 1.56 0.30 13.61
C ASP A 916 3.02 0.75 13.49
N MET A 917 3.55 0.82 12.26
CA MET A 917 4.90 1.31 12.00
C MET A 917 5.05 2.79 12.35
N LEU A 918 4.04 3.61 12.02
CA LEU A 918 4.01 5.03 12.39
C LEU A 918 3.90 5.22 13.90
N ALA A 919 3.13 4.39 14.60
CA ALA A 919 3.04 4.43 16.07
C ALA A 919 4.39 4.10 16.73
N LEU A 920 5.17 3.16 16.18
CA LEU A 920 6.53 2.90 16.66
C LEU A 920 7.46 4.10 16.41
N ALA A 921 7.35 4.79 15.28
CA ALA A 921 8.11 6.00 15.02
C ALA A 921 7.75 7.13 16.01
N GLU A 922 6.47 7.34 16.28
CA GLU A 922 5.99 8.32 17.28
C GLU A 922 6.52 8.00 18.68
N SER A 923 6.65 6.72 19.05
CA SER A 923 7.15 6.32 20.36
C SER A 923 8.54 6.87 20.69
N LEU A 924 9.39 7.15 19.68
CA LEU A 924 10.70 7.77 19.86
C LEU A 924 10.60 9.18 20.43
N ARG A 925 9.55 9.94 20.07
CA ARG A 925 9.31 11.31 20.56
C ARG A 925 8.92 11.34 22.04
N HIS A 926 8.49 10.20 22.60
CA HIS A 926 8.10 10.08 24.00
C HIS A 926 9.22 9.61 24.93
N ILE A 927 10.40 9.25 24.40
CA ILE A 927 11.53 8.82 25.21
C ILE A 927 12.11 10.03 25.99
N PRO A 928 12.27 9.96 27.32
CA PRO A 928 12.96 10.99 28.09
C PRO A 928 14.42 11.15 27.61
N PRO A 929 14.87 12.36 27.20
CA PRO A 929 16.20 12.51 26.61
C PRO A 929 17.36 12.06 27.51
N ALA A 930 17.23 12.21 28.83
CA ALA A 930 18.23 11.77 29.81
C ALA A 930 18.41 10.25 29.85
N GLU A 931 17.44 9.48 29.35
CA GLU A 931 17.46 8.01 29.31
C GLU A 931 17.81 7.47 27.92
N ALA A 932 18.01 8.33 26.91
CA ALA A 932 18.23 7.93 25.52
C ALA A 932 19.72 7.74 25.16
N GLY A 933 20.62 7.70 26.16
CA GLY A 933 22.05 7.46 25.99
C GLY A 933 22.81 8.60 25.31
N ILE A 934 23.92 8.25 24.65
CA ILE A 934 24.81 9.17 23.94
C ILE A 934 24.68 9.06 22.42
N ARG A 935 25.21 10.06 21.72
CA ARG A 935 25.42 10.04 20.27
C ARG A 935 26.89 10.25 19.95
N THR A 936 27.43 9.43 19.06
CA THR A 936 28.82 9.43 18.61
C THR A 936 28.87 9.30 17.09
N ARG A 937 30.07 9.35 16.50
CA ARG A 937 30.25 8.73 15.19
C ARG A 937 29.99 7.23 15.31
N ILE A 938 29.43 6.67 14.26
CA ILE A 938 29.10 5.25 14.13
C ILE A 938 29.67 4.75 12.80
N HIS A 939 29.74 3.45 12.61
CA HIS A 939 30.11 2.84 11.34
C HIS A 939 29.06 3.10 10.25
N GLY A 940 27.77 3.07 10.59
CA GLY A 940 26.68 3.54 9.74
C GLY A 940 26.27 2.62 8.58
N ASP A 941 26.95 1.48 8.38
CA ASP A 941 26.51 0.35 7.55
C ASP A 941 27.14 -0.95 8.05
N TYR A 942 26.95 -1.22 9.35
CA TYR A 942 27.64 -2.30 10.01
C TYR A 942 26.96 -3.66 9.79
N HIS A 943 27.67 -4.60 9.18
CA HIS A 943 27.19 -5.96 8.91
C HIS A 943 28.37 -6.94 8.83
N LEU A 944 28.11 -8.25 8.79
CA LEU A 944 29.15 -9.30 8.79
C LEU A 944 30.17 -9.21 7.64
N GLY A 945 29.79 -8.59 6.54
CA GLY A 945 30.68 -8.36 5.39
C GLY A 945 31.72 -7.26 5.61
N GLN A 946 31.50 -6.38 6.60
CA GLN A 946 32.45 -5.31 6.99
C GLN A 946 33.35 -5.72 8.16
N VAL A 947 33.45 -7.02 8.39
CA VAL A 947 34.25 -7.60 9.46
C VAL A 947 35.15 -8.66 8.83
N LEU A 948 36.44 -8.63 9.12
CA LEU A 948 37.37 -9.69 8.79
C LEU A 948 37.60 -10.61 9.98
N ARG A 949 37.61 -11.91 9.71
CA ARG A 949 38.04 -12.91 10.69
C ARG A 949 39.55 -13.08 10.59
N THR A 950 40.25 -12.80 11.69
CA THR A 950 41.65 -13.21 11.88
C THR A 950 41.69 -14.49 12.71
N LYS A 951 42.86 -15.12 12.96
CA LYS A 951 42.93 -16.41 13.67
C LYS A 951 42.06 -16.48 14.94
N ASP A 952 42.24 -15.53 15.86
CA ASP A 952 41.56 -15.52 17.17
C ASP A 952 40.83 -14.19 17.47
N ASP A 953 40.69 -13.29 16.48
CA ASP A 953 39.99 -11.99 16.65
C ASP A 953 39.23 -11.52 15.41
N PHE A 954 38.59 -10.36 15.49
CA PHE A 954 37.92 -9.64 14.41
C PHE A 954 38.55 -8.28 14.13
N VAL A 955 38.53 -7.87 12.87
CA VAL A 955 38.97 -6.55 12.42
C VAL A 955 37.83 -5.88 11.65
N LEU A 956 37.51 -4.64 12.02
CA LEU A 956 36.41 -3.85 11.46
C LEU A 956 36.92 -3.01 10.28
N LEU A 957 36.15 -2.96 9.20
CA LEU A 957 36.51 -2.27 7.96
C LEU A 957 35.37 -1.35 7.48
N ASP A 958 35.68 -0.47 6.53
CA ASP A 958 34.71 0.28 5.71
C ASP A 958 33.73 1.17 6.49
N PHE A 959 34.24 2.25 7.08
CA PHE A 959 33.43 3.21 7.85
C PHE A 959 32.69 4.23 6.96
N GLU A 960 32.44 3.90 5.69
CA GLU A 960 31.77 4.82 4.76
C GLU A 960 30.31 5.09 5.16
N GLY A 961 29.63 4.13 5.79
CA GLY A 961 28.19 4.17 6.05
C GLY A 961 27.33 3.95 4.79
N GLU A 962 26.00 3.92 4.95
CA GLU A 962 25.05 3.56 3.88
C GLU A 962 25.21 4.44 2.62
N PRO A 963 25.64 3.90 1.45
CA PRO A 963 25.99 4.69 0.27
C PRO A 963 24.85 5.55 -0.33
N ALA A 964 23.59 5.20 -0.03
CA ALA A 964 22.42 5.93 -0.49
C ALA A 964 22.17 7.23 0.31
N ARG A 965 22.85 7.41 1.45
CA ARG A 965 22.73 8.59 2.32
C ARG A 965 23.67 9.71 1.86
N SER A 966 23.32 10.95 2.18
CA SER A 966 24.19 12.09 1.90
C SER A 966 25.47 12.02 2.75
N LEU A 967 26.55 12.67 2.31
CA LEU A 967 27.79 12.74 3.10
C LEU A 967 27.55 13.38 4.47
N GLU A 968 26.70 14.42 4.52
CA GLU A 968 26.32 15.08 5.77
C GLU A 968 25.64 14.11 6.73
N GLU A 969 24.68 13.31 6.25
CA GLU A 969 24.00 12.29 7.05
C GLU A 969 24.95 11.21 7.59
N ARG A 970 25.88 10.74 6.75
CA ARG A 970 26.88 9.72 7.15
C ARG A 970 27.89 10.26 8.17
N ARG A 971 28.12 11.58 8.20
CA ARG A 971 29.02 12.23 9.16
C ARG A 971 28.31 12.69 10.45
N MET A 972 26.98 12.68 10.51
CA MET A 972 26.24 13.05 11.72
C MET A 972 26.51 12.10 12.90
N LYS A 973 26.46 12.64 14.12
CA LYS A 973 26.50 11.84 15.35
C LYS A 973 25.15 11.16 15.59
N GLN A 974 25.17 9.85 15.75
CA GLN A 974 23.98 9.00 15.84
C GLN A 974 24.04 8.09 17.06
N SER A 975 22.93 7.43 17.36
CA SER A 975 22.89 6.41 18.41
C SER A 975 23.75 5.21 17.99
N PRO A 976 24.68 4.75 18.86
CA PRO A 976 25.46 3.53 18.61
C PRO A 976 24.61 2.27 18.38
N LEU A 977 23.35 2.27 18.86
CA LEU A 977 22.42 1.15 18.66
C LEU A 977 22.02 0.94 17.19
N ARG A 978 22.28 1.90 16.29
CA ARG A 978 22.06 1.71 14.85
C ARG A 978 23.02 0.69 14.23
N ASP A 979 24.29 0.69 14.65
CA ASP A 979 25.25 -0.32 14.22
C ASP A 979 24.89 -1.70 14.79
N VAL A 980 24.39 -1.72 16.04
CA VAL A 980 23.87 -2.95 16.67
C VAL A 980 22.70 -3.51 15.86
N ALA A 981 21.72 -2.67 15.50
CA ALA A 981 20.59 -3.07 14.66
C ALA A 981 21.06 -3.62 13.30
N GLY A 982 22.03 -2.96 12.65
CA GLY A 982 22.64 -3.43 11.40
C GLY A 982 23.24 -4.83 11.50
N MET A 983 24.01 -5.11 12.57
CA MET A 983 24.61 -6.42 12.78
C MET A 983 23.55 -7.49 13.10
N LEU A 984 22.54 -7.17 13.91
CA LEU A 984 21.43 -8.09 14.20
C LEU A 984 20.67 -8.48 12.92
N ARG A 985 20.39 -7.52 12.04
CA ARG A 985 19.82 -7.78 10.71
C ARG A 985 20.74 -8.66 9.85
N SER A 986 22.05 -8.45 9.93
CA SER A 986 23.04 -9.27 9.23
C SER A 986 22.98 -10.74 9.66
N PHE A 987 22.71 -11.04 10.94
CA PHE A 987 22.46 -12.41 11.39
C PHE A 987 21.19 -12.99 10.80
N SER A 988 20.10 -12.22 10.72
CA SER A 988 18.87 -12.67 10.04
C SER A 988 19.10 -13.04 8.57
N TYR A 989 19.93 -12.24 7.88
CA TYR A 989 20.34 -12.52 6.50
C TYR A 989 21.21 -13.78 6.40
N ALA A 990 22.17 -13.95 7.30
CA ALA A 990 23.03 -15.14 7.34
C ALA A 990 22.22 -16.40 7.65
N ALA A 991 21.24 -16.30 8.54
CA ALA A 991 20.31 -17.37 8.88
C ALA A 991 19.47 -17.77 7.65
N ALA A 992 18.94 -16.79 6.91
CA ALA A 992 18.20 -17.05 5.67
C ALA A 992 19.08 -17.68 4.58
N ALA A 993 20.31 -17.19 4.38
CA ALA A 993 21.23 -17.73 3.38
C ALA A 993 21.78 -19.12 3.76
N GLY A 994 21.92 -19.42 5.06
CA GLY A 994 22.46 -20.68 5.57
C GLY A 994 21.43 -21.79 5.71
N PHE A 995 20.25 -21.48 6.25
CA PHE A 995 19.17 -22.46 6.50
C PHE A 995 18.06 -22.45 5.45
N GLY A 996 18.00 -21.41 4.61
CA GLY A 996 17.00 -21.23 3.56
C GLY A 996 15.77 -20.42 3.97
N THR A 997 14.87 -20.25 3.00
CA THR A 997 13.50 -19.74 3.14
C THR A 997 12.54 -20.86 2.74
N PRO A 998 11.48 -21.19 3.51
CA PRO A 998 10.87 -20.45 4.66
C PRO A 998 11.57 -20.63 6.02
N PRO A 999 11.18 -19.87 7.07
CA PRO A 999 11.73 -20.02 8.43
C PRO A 999 11.56 -21.43 9.00
N SER A 1000 12.49 -21.85 9.86
CA SER A 1000 12.44 -23.14 10.57
C SER A 1000 12.84 -22.95 12.03
N ALA A 1001 12.37 -23.81 12.92
CA ALA A 1001 12.71 -23.72 14.36
C ALA A 1001 14.23 -23.69 14.60
N GLN A 1002 15.00 -24.47 13.84
CA GLN A 1002 16.46 -24.47 13.92
C GLN A 1002 17.09 -23.14 13.51
N ARG A 1003 16.54 -22.49 12.48
CA ARG A 1003 16.96 -21.16 12.03
C ARG A 1003 16.69 -20.12 13.12
N ASP A 1004 15.49 -20.13 13.68
CA ASP A 1004 15.08 -19.15 14.69
C ASP A 1004 15.90 -19.32 15.98
N GLU A 1005 16.12 -20.57 16.43
CA GLU A 1005 16.98 -20.86 17.58
C GLU A 1005 18.41 -20.36 17.37
N TRP A 1006 18.98 -20.56 16.17
CA TRP A 1006 20.32 -20.09 15.83
C TRP A 1006 20.39 -18.55 15.82
N GLU A 1007 19.41 -17.89 15.21
CA GLU A 1007 19.35 -16.43 15.11
C GLU A 1007 19.24 -15.79 16.50
N HIS A 1008 18.38 -16.32 17.38
CA HIS A 1008 18.26 -15.87 18.76
C HIS A 1008 19.55 -16.07 19.56
N ALA A 1009 20.23 -17.21 19.39
CA ALA A 1009 21.50 -17.48 20.07
C ALA A 1009 22.62 -16.53 19.61
N ALA A 1010 22.71 -16.26 18.30
CA ALA A 1010 23.69 -15.32 17.74
C ALA A 1010 23.42 -13.89 18.20
N ALA A 1011 22.17 -13.42 18.10
CA ALA A 1011 21.75 -12.10 18.55
C ALA A 1011 22.01 -11.90 20.05
N GLY A 1012 21.65 -12.88 20.88
CA GLY A 1012 21.88 -12.85 22.32
C GLY A 1012 23.36 -12.78 22.69
N ALA A 1013 24.20 -13.61 22.06
CA ALA A 1013 25.64 -13.61 22.30
C ALA A 1013 26.29 -12.28 21.88
N PHE A 1014 25.88 -11.71 20.74
CA PHE A 1014 26.36 -10.41 20.26
C PHE A 1014 26.00 -9.28 21.23
N LEU A 1015 24.74 -9.19 21.66
CA LEU A 1015 24.28 -8.17 22.62
C LEU A 1015 24.96 -8.30 23.98
N GLU A 1016 25.20 -9.53 24.45
CA GLU A 1016 25.97 -9.79 25.67
C GLU A 1016 27.39 -9.23 25.55
N GLY A 1017 28.09 -9.55 24.46
CA GLY A 1017 29.43 -9.04 24.19
C GLY A 1017 29.47 -7.53 24.03
N TYR A 1018 28.49 -6.96 23.31
CA TYR A 1018 28.36 -5.53 23.11
C TYR A 1018 28.31 -4.75 24.42
N ARG A 1019 27.44 -5.19 25.34
CA ARG A 1019 27.33 -4.58 26.69
C ARG A 1019 28.61 -4.72 27.51
N GLN A 1020 29.40 -5.79 27.31
CA GLN A 1020 30.71 -5.94 27.95
C GLN A 1020 31.74 -4.96 27.37
N GLY A 1021 31.75 -4.78 26.05
CA GLY A 1021 32.72 -3.93 25.34
C GLY A 1021 32.47 -2.44 25.51
N THR A 1022 31.22 -2.00 25.66
CA THR A 1022 30.90 -0.56 25.85
C THR A 1022 31.27 -0.03 27.23
N GLY A 1023 31.52 -0.91 28.21
CA GLY A 1023 32.07 -0.54 29.52
C GLY A 1023 31.22 0.47 30.29
N SER A 1024 31.81 1.63 30.62
CA SER A 1024 31.18 2.69 31.42
C SER A 1024 30.55 3.82 30.61
N LEU A 1025 30.33 3.62 29.31
CA LEU A 1025 29.61 4.61 28.49
C LEU A 1025 28.17 4.80 29.02
N PRO A 1026 27.59 6.00 28.94
CA PRO A 1026 26.19 6.19 29.31
C PRO A 1026 25.27 5.40 28.37
N HIS A 1027 24.53 4.44 28.93
CA HIS A 1027 23.62 3.57 28.21
C HIS A 1027 22.16 3.92 28.50
N PRO A 1028 21.25 3.65 27.54
CA PRO A 1028 19.82 3.74 27.81
C PRO A 1028 19.37 2.78 28.91
N SER A 1029 18.23 3.06 29.53
CA SER A 1029 17.56 2.09 30.40
C SER A 1029 17.11 0.87 29.57
N THR A 1030 16.95 -0.31 30.18
CA THR A 1030 16.63 -1.55 29.45
C THR A 1030 15.33 -1.43 28.63
N GLU A 1031 14.32 -0.74 29.16
CA GLU A 1031 13.06 -0.47 28.46
C GLU A 1031 13.27 0.46 27.26
N VAL A 1032 14.05 1.53 27.41
CA VAL A 1032 14.34 2.48 26.34
C VAL A 1032 15.26 1.87 25.27
N GLU A 1033 16.24 1.05 25.66
CA GLU A 1033 17.11 0.29 24.75
C GLU A 1033 16.27 -0.59 23.83
N ALA A 1034 15.25 -1.29 24.37
CA ALA A 1034 14.37 -2.13 23.59
C ALA A 1034 13.54 -1.34 22.56
N ILE A 1035 13.00 -0.17 22.94
CA ILE A 1035 12.23 0.70 22.03
C ILE A 1035 13.15 1.24 20.91
N LEU A 1036 14.31 1.78 21.26
CA LEU A 1036 15.28 2.31 20.31
C LEU A 1036 15.76 1.23 19.35
N LEU A 1037 16.11 0.04 19.86
CA LEU A 1037 16.58 -1.06 19.04
C LEU A 1037 15.48 -1.55 18.09
N ARG A 1038 14.23 -1.65 18.56
CA ARG A 1038 13.09 -2.03 17.70
C ARG A 1038 12.86 -1.02 16.58
N ALA A 1039 12.93 0.28 16.87
CA ALA A 1039 12.77 1.32 15.87
C ALA A 1039 13.93 1.31 14.85
N TYR A 1040 15.17 1.15 15.28
CA TYR A 1040 16.33 1.10 14.38
C TYR A 1040 16.40 -0.20 13.57
N LEU A 1041 15.91 -1.33 14.11
CA LEU A 1041 15.72 -2.57 13.37
C LEU A 1041 14.65 -2.41 12.27
N LEU A 1042 13.52 -1.78 12.59
CA LEU A 1042 12.49 -1.45 11.61
C LEU A 1042 13.07 -0.55 10.51
N GLU A 1043 13.79 0.50 10.89
CA GLU A 1043 14.42 1.41 9.95
C GLU A 1043 15.38 0.68 9.00
N LYS A 1044 16.28 -0.16 9.53
CA LYS A 1044 17.22 -0.93 8.70
C LYS A 1044 16.48 -1.89 7.76
N ALA A 1045 15.42 -2.55 8.23
CA ALA A 1045 14.64 -3.45 7.40
C ALA A 1045 13.86 -2.73 6.29
N LEU A 1046 13.37 -1.51 6.53
CA LEU A 1046 12.74 -0.67 5.50
C LEU A 1046 13.75 -0.22 4.44
N TYR A 1047 14.97 0.16 4.87
CA TYR A 1047 16.07 0.43 3.96
C TYR A 1047 16.42 -0.79 3.10
N GLU A 1048 16.50 -1.98 3.71
CA GLU A 1048 16.72 -3.25 3.01
C GLU A 1048 15.64 -3.53 1.97
N ILE A 1049 14.35 -3.30 2.27
CA ILE A 1049 13.28 -3.43 1.26
C ILE A 1049 13.56 -2.58 0.03
N ILE A 1050 13.86 -1.29 0.22
CA ILE A 1050 14.12 -0.38 -0.89
C ILE A 1050 15.31 -0.88 -1.71
N TYR A 1051 16.34 -1.39 -1.05
CA TYR A 1051 17.50 -1.96 -1.72
C TYR A 1051 17.16 -3.24 -2.49
N GLU A 1052 16.51 -4.22 -1.87
CA GLU A 1052 16.23 -5.53 -2.48
C GLU A 1052 15.22 -5.43 -3.63
N VAL A 1053 14.21 -4.56 -3.50
CA VAL A 1053 13.26 -4.25 -4.58
C VAL A 1053 13.99 -3.81 -5.86
N ASN A 1054 15.07 -3.03 -5.71
CA ASN A 1054 15.82 -2.49 -6.85
C ASN A 1054 16.94 -3.42 -7.35
N ASN A 1055 17.47 -4.31 -6.50
CA ASN A 1055 18.69 -5.07 -6.81
C ASN A 1055 18.54 -6.60 -6.77
N ARG A 1056 17.75 -7.16 -5.84
CA ARG A 1056 17.58 -8.62 -5.66
C ARG A 1056 16.16 -8.98 -5.19
N PRO A 1057 15.17 -8.94 -6.10
CA PRO A 1057 13.76 -9.13 -5.72
C PRO A 1057 13.46 -10.44 -4.98
N ASP A 1058 14.21 -11.51 -5.27
CA ASP A 1058 14.06 -12.82 -4.61
C ASP A 1058 14.37 -12.79 -3.10
N TRP A 1059 15.09 -11.76 -2.62
CA TRP A 1059 15.51 -11.63 -1.22
C TRP A 1059 14.58 -10.77 -0.38
N ILE A 1060 13.55 -10.15 -0.99
CA ILE A 1060 12.56 -9.29 -0.32
C ILE A 1060 11.86 -10.01 0.84
N ALA A 1061 11.69 -11.33 0.75
CA ALA A 1061 11.09 -12.14 1.81
C ALA A 1061 11.77 -11.96 3.17
N ILE A 1062 13.08 -11.70 3.18
CA ILE A 1062 13.91 -11.61 4.39
C ILE A 1062 13.61 -10.35 5.21
N PRO A 1063 13.75 -9.11 4.67
CA PRO A 1063 13.39 -7.91 5.41
C PRO A 1063 11.88 -7.82 5.67
N LEU A 1064 11.02 -8.34 4.77
CA LEU A 1064 9.57 -8.36 4.97
C LEU A 1064 9.16 -9.19 6.19
N ALA A 1065 9.67 -10.42 6.32
CA ALA A 1065 9.43 -11.26 7.49
C ALA A 1065 9.98 -10.62 8.77
N GLY A 1066 11.14 -9.96 8.68
CA GLY A 1066 11.73 -9.22 9.80
C GLY A 1066 10.81 -8.12 10.32
N ILE A 1067 10.20 -7.33 9.44
CA ILE A 1067 9.28 -6.26 9.84
C ILE A 1067 8.00 -6.83 10.45
N LEU A 1068 7.38 -7.83 9.81
CA LEU A 1068 6.16 -8.43 10.35
C LEU A 1068 6.41 -9.03 11.75
N GLY A 1069 7.53 -9.73 11.95
CA GLY A 1069 7.94 -10.22 13.26
C GLY A 1069 8.16 -9.10 14.29
N LEU A 1070 8.80 -7.99 13.88
CA LEU A 1070 8.94 -6.81 14.75
C LEU A 1070 7.58 -6.22 15.14
N LEU A 1071 6.58 -6.27 14.27
CA LEU A 1071 5.25 -5.71 14.52
C LEU A 1071 4.36 -6.67 15.34
N ASP A 1072 4.60 -7.99 15.29
CA ASP A 1072 3.85 -9.00 16.05
C ASP A 1072 4.27 -9.07 17.54
N MET A 1073 5.46 -8.59 17.88
CA MET A 1073 5.96 -8.53 19.27
C MET A 1073 5.24 -7.50 20.17
N THR A 1074 4.08 -6.96 19.77
CA THR A 1074 3.24 -6.07 20.60
C THR A 1074 2.57 -6.74 21.80
N GLY A 1075 2.88 -8.01 22.10
CA GLY A 1075 2.44 -8.73 23.30
C GLY A 1075 3.58 -9.23 24.20
N GLY A 1076 4.17 -8.35 25.01
CA GLY A 1076 4.77 -8.71 26.31
C GLY A 1076 5.89 -9.76 26.36
N ARG A 1077 6.69 -9.95 25.31
CA ARG A 1077 7.93 -10.73 25.38
C ARG A 1077 9.07 -10.00 24.67
N ALA A 1078 9.88 -9.30 25.48
CA ALA A 1078 11.25 -8.90 25.17
C ALA A 1078 12.18 -9.67 26.11
#